data_AF-A0AAA9SPK6-F1
#
_entry.id   AF-A0AAA9SPK6-F1
#
_cell.length_a   1.000
_cell.length_b   1.000
_cell.length_c   1.000
_cell.angle_alpha   90.00
_cell.angle_beta   90.00
_cell.angle_gamma   90.00
#
_symmetry.space_group_name_H-M   'P 1'
#
loop_
_entity.id
_entity.type
_entity.pdbx_description
1 polymer ?
#
loop_
_entity_poly.entity_id
_entity_poly.type
_entity_poly.pdbx_seq_one_letter_code
_entity_poly.pdbx_strand_id
1 'polypeptide(L)'
;MSSDGSSTDKNFCYLISCFRARVKRYIQVEPVLDYLTFLPPEVKEHIQRTAATTGDIQAADLLLNTLERGNWPLGWARMFVEALRQAGNPLAARYVNPELTDLPSPSSENAHDECLQLLNLLQPTLVDKLLVADVLDKCVEEKLLTIEDRNRVSAAENNGNEAGVRELLKRIVQKENWFSTFLTILRQTGNDALAREFTGTDCCEGSTESENLSQEDGLEVKEPLLLATDQPNLEVLDIENSSLESSFADSSIVSESDTSLAEGSVSCLDESLGHNSNMGSDSGTMGSDSDDENVAQRASPEPELNLRPYQLEVAQPALEGKNIIICLPTGSGKTRVAVYIAKDHLDKKKASEHGKVMVLVNKVPLVEQLFRKEFKPFLKKWYHVTRLSGDTQLKITFPEVVKSHDVIISTAQILENSLLNSEEGEDDGIELSDFSLIIIDECHHTNKEAVYNNIMRRFLKQKLKNNKLKKENKPVIPLPQIVGLTASPGVGGAKKQAKAEEHILKICANLDAVTIKTVKQNINLLKEQIKEPCKKFVIADDTKKDPFKDKLLEIMTKIQTFCQINPMSDFGTQPYEQWLIQMEKKAAKEGNRKDRVCAEHLRKYNEALQINDTIRMIDAYNHLETFYNDEKEKKFAVLLGDDSDESDDNGDDDVGDGKPPLKLHETDDFLISLFWGNKKKLKKLAQNPEHENEKLIKLRNTIMEQYSRTEGSARGIIFTKTRQSAYALSQWIIENEKFSEVGVKAHHLIGAGHSSEFKPMTQNEQKEVISKFRTGKINLLIATTVAEEGLDIKECNIVIRYGLVTNEIAMVQARGRARADESTYVLVAQSGSGVVERETVNDFREKMMYKAIDRVQNMKPEEYAHKILELQMQSIMEKKMKTKRSIAKQFKGKPSLINFLCKNCGVPACSGEDIHVIEKMHHVNMTPEFKKLYLVRGNKALQTMCVDYQTNGEIICNKCGQAWGTMMVHKGLDLPCLKIKNFVVVFQNNLPKKQYKKM
;
A
#
# COMPACT_ATOMS: atom_id res chain seq x y z
N MET A 1 35.88 -46.89 27.19
CA MET A 1 36.58 -45.74 26.59
C MET A 1 36.64 -45.96 25.08
N SER A 2 36.55 -44.88 24.29
CA SER A 2 36.50 -44.78 22.82
C SER A 2 35.22 -45.24 22.09
N SER A 3 34.15 -44.44 22.18
CA SER A 3 33.12 -44.33 21.13
C SER A 3 32.46 -42.93 20.96
N ASP A 4 32.74 -41.95 21.83
CA ASP A 4 32.02 -40.66 21.81
C ASP A 4 32.46 -39.64 20.75
N GLY A 5 33.67 -39.74 20.19
CA GLY A 5 34.22 -38.70 19.31
C GLY A 5 33.49 -38.51 17.96
N SER A 6 32.84 -39.56 17.43
CA SER A 6 32.12 -39.50 16.15
C SER A 6 30.77 -38.78 16.25
N SER A 7 30.14 -38.81 17.43
CA SER A 7 28.85 -38.16 17.66
C SER A 7 28.99 -36.65 17.87
N THR A 8 30.04 -36.22 18.57
CA THR A 8 30.28 -34.80 18.87
C THR A 8 30.64 -34.00 17.62
N ASP A 9 31.41 -34.58 16.70
CA ASP A 9 31.85 -33.89 15.49
C ASP A 9 30.71 -33.73 14.46
N LYS A 10 29.76 -34.69 14.41
CA LYS A 10 28.53 -34.55 13.60
C LYS A 10 27.57 -33.51 14.16
N ASN A 11 27.41 -33.47 15.49
CA ASN A 11 26.60 -32.44 16.16
C ASN A 11 27.21 -31.05 15.94
N PHE A 12 28.54 -30.95 15.91
CA PHE A 12 29.26 -29.72 15.63
C PHE A 12 29.01 -29.18 14.22
N CYS A 13 29.09 -30.02 13.17
CA CYS A 13 28.75 -29.61 11.80
C CYS A 13 27.28 -29.18 11.67
N TYR A 14 26.37 -29.84 12.38
CA TYR A 14 24.97 -29.42 12.45
C TYR A 14 24.82 -28.03 13.10
N LEU A 15 25.51 -27.77 14.21
CA LEU A 15 25.50 -26.47 14.88
C LEU A 15 26.07 -25.34 14.01
N ILE A 16 27.16 -25.60 13.27
CA ILE A 16 27.67 -24.64 12.29
C ILE A 16 26.60 -24.36 11.23
N SER A 17 25.88 -25.37 10.73
CA SER A 17 24.82 -25.17 9.74
C SER A 17 23.65 -24.33 10.28
N CYS A 18 23.27 -24.50 11.55
CA CYS A 18 22.18 -23.76 12.18
C CYS A 18 22.55 -22.32 12.54
N PHE A 19 23.76 -22.09 13.06
CA PHE A 19 24.19 -20.79 13.61
C PHE A 19 25.21 -20.06 12.74
N ARG A 20 25.45 -20.54 11.51
CA ARG A 20 26.48 -20.04 10.59
C ARG A 20 26.53 -18.52 10.49
N ALA A 21 25.37 -17.91 10.28
CA ALA A 21 25.25 -16.46 10.09
C ALA A 21 25.71 -15.66 11.32
N ARG A 22 25.47 -16.17 12.53
CA ARG A 22 25.90 -15.54 13.78
C ARG A 22 27.37 -15.81 14.07
N VAL A 23 27.81 -17.05 13.92
CA VAL A 23 29.21 -17.44 14.14
C VAL A 23 30.16 -16.65 13.23
N LYS A 24 29.77 -16.43 11.95
CA LYS A 24 30.52 -15.57 11.01
C LYS A 24 30.71 -14.12 11.49
N ARG A 25 29.77 -13.57 12.25
CA ARG A 25 29.83 -12.18 12.73
C ARG A 25 30.71 -12.03 13.97
N TYR A 26 30.89 -13.10 14.73
CA TYR A 26 31.57 -13.07 16.03
C TYR A 26 32.99 -13.63 16.00
N ILE A 27 33.41 -14.28 14.90
CA ILE A 27 34.78 -14.80 14.75
C ILE A 27 35.67 -13.72 14.15
N GLN A 28 36.75 -13.38 14.84
CA GLN A 28 37.95 -12.81 14.22
C GLN A 28 38.88 -13.93 13.80
N VAL A 29 39.16 -14.04 12.51
CA VAL A 29 39.79 -15.24 11.94
C VAL A 29 41.28 -15.30 12.25
N GLU A 30 41.96 -14.16 12.15
CA GLU A 30 43.42 -14.07 12.29
C GLU A 30 43.92 -14.56 13.66
N PRO A 31 43.37 -14.12 14.82
CA PRO A 31 43.81 -14.63 16.12
C PRO A 31 43.43 -16.10 16.36
N VAL A 32 42.34 -16.58 15.76
CA VAL A 32 41.87 -17.96 15.90
C VAL A 32 42.79 -18.93 15.17
N LEU A 33 43.31 -18.54 14.00
CA LEU A 33 44.19 -19.39 13.19
C LEU A 33 45.51 -19.75 13.89
N ASP A 34 46.01 -18.88 14.78
CA ASP A 34 47.24 -19.13 15.54
C ASP A 34 47.09 -20.31 16.51
N TYR A 35 45.90 -20.48 17.09
CA TYR A 35 45.58 -21.56 18.02
C TYR A 35 45.15 -22.87 17.32
N LEU A 36 44.82 -22.83 16.02
CA LEU A 36 44.42 -24.01 15.24
C LEU A 36 45.63 -24.77 14.69
N THR A 37 46.35 -25.48 15.57
CA THR A 37 47.59 -26.21 15.23
C THR A 37 47.41 -27.37 14.26
N PHE A 38 46.18 -27.86 14.06
CA PHE A 38 45.87 -28.96 13.14
C PHE A 38 45.67 -28.53 11.68
N LEU A 39 45.51 -27.23 11.40
CA LEU A 39 45.35 -26.72 10.04
C LEU A 39 46.73 -26.63 9.33
N PRO A 40 46.85 -27.13 8.08
CA PRO A 40 48.07 -26.98 7.29
C PRO A 40 48.43 -25.51 7.05
N PRO A 41 49.73 -25.17 6.97
CA PRO A 41 50.18 -23.79 6.78
C PRO A 41 49.65 -23.16 5.48
N GLU A 42 49.51 -23.94 4.40
CA GLU A 42 48.95 -23.47 3.12
C GLU A 42 47.48 -23.03 3.24
N VAL A 43 46.70 -23.74 4.06
CA VAL A 43 45.29 -23.43 4.33
C VAL A 43 45.17 -22.20 5.22
N LYS A 44 46.03 -22.08 6.24
CA LYS A 44 46.09 -20.89 7.09
C LYS A 44 46.44 -19.64 6.27
N GLU A 45 47.43 -19.76 5.40
CA GLU A 45 47.88 -18.65 4.55
C GLU A 45 46.80 -18.24 3.54
N HIS A 46 46.05 -19.20 2.98
CA HIS A 46 44.92 -18.89 2.11
C HIS A 46 43.82 -18.11 2.85
N ILE A 47 43.45 -18.58 4.05
CA ILE A 47 42.43 -17.91 4.87
C ILE A 47 42.91 -16.52 5.34
N GLN A 48 44.19 -16.37 5.69
CA GLN A 48 44.79 -15.08 6.03
C GLN A 48 44.79 -14.12 4.84
N ARG A 49 45.13 -14.60 3.63
CA ARG A 49 45.05 -13.79 2.41
C ARG A 49 43.62 -13.33 2.14
N THR A 50 42.62 -14.20 2.30
CA THR A 50 41.20 -13.83 2.16
C THR A 50 40.78 -12.79 3.20
N ALA A 51 41.25 -12.90 4.46
CA ALA A 51 40.97 -11.90 5.48
C ALA A 51 41.52 -10.51 5.10
N ALA A 52 42.71 -10.47 4.49
CA ALA A 52 43.35 -9.24 4.04
C ALA A 52 42.72 -8.63 2.77
N THR A 53 42.22 -9.44 1.84
CA THR A 53 41.69 -8.96 0.55
C THR A 53 40.18 -8.70 0.55
N THR A 54 39.39 -9.59 1.16
CA THR A 54 37.91 -9.54 1.07
C THR A 54 37.21 -9.40 2.43
N GLY A 55 37.96 -9.42 3.52
CA GLY A 55 37.49 -9.09 4.87
C GLY A 55 37.15 -10.31 5.74
N ASP A 56 37.10 -10.05 7.04
CA ASP A 56 37.04 -11.06 8.11
C ASP A 56 35.80 -11.97 8.04
N ILE A 57 34.65 -11.44 7.61
CA ILE A 57 33.40 -12.21 7.48
C ILE A 57 33.52 -13.30 6.40
N GLN A 58 34.16 -12.97 5.26
CA GLN A 58 34.37 -13.93 4.17
C GLN A 58 35.46 -14.94 4.52
N ALA A 59 36.52 -14.49 5.20
CA ALA A 59 37.52 -15.39 5.76
C ALA A 59 36.93 -16.34 6.80
N ALA A 60 35.97 -15.89 7.63
CA ALA A 60 35.32 -16.72 8.63
C ALA A 60 34.42 -17.78 7.97
N ASP A 61 33.74 -17.43 6.88
CA ASP A 61 32.99 -18.40 6.09
C ASP A 61 33.89 -19.44 5.42
N LEU A 62 35.04 -19.00 4.89
CA LEU A 62 36.03 -19.89 4.29
C LEU A 62 36.62 -20.85 5.34
N LEU A 63 36.92 -20.35 6.55
CA LEU A 63 37.36 -21.16 7.68
C LEU A 63 36.30 -22.20 8.07
N LEU A 64 35.03 -21.79 8.24
CA LEU A 64 33.94 -22.71 8.59
C LEU A 64 33.69 -23.75 7.49
N ASN A 65 33.72 -23.37 6.21
CA ASN A 65 33.65 -24.31 5.08
C ASN A 65 34.79 -25.33 5.08
N THR A 66 36.00 -24.87 5.41
CA THR A 66 37.19 -25.73 5.46
C THR A 66 37.10 -26.73 6.62
N LEU A 67 36.54 -26.30 7.75
CA LEU A 67 36.28 -27.16 8.90
C LEU A 67 35.18 -28.20 8.61
N GLU A 68 34.10 -27.81 7.91
CA GLU A 68 33.00 -28.72 7.52
C GLU A 68 33.41 -29.76 6.47
N ARG A 69 34.34 -29.42 5.55
CA ARG A 69 34.73 -30.27 4.42
C ARG A 69 35.99 -31.11 4.68
N GLY A 70 36.78 -30.77 5.70
CA GLY A 70 38.05 -31.44 6.00
C GLY A 70 37.91 -32.67 6.90
N ASN A 71 38.84 -33.63 6.75
CA ASN A 71 39.00 -34.76 7.67
C ASN A 71 40.07 -34.42 8.72
N TRP A 72 39.65 -34.11 9.94
CA TRP A 72 40.51 -33.64 11.02
C TRP A 72 40.70 -34.69 12.14
N PRO A 73 41.74 -34.57 12.99
CA PRO A 73 41.97 -35.49 14.10
C PRO A 73 40.79 -35.54 15.09
N LEU A 74 40.53 -36.71 15.69
CA LEU A 74 39.45 -36.89 16.68
C LEU A 74 39.56 -35.85 17.81
N GLY A 75 38.51 -35.05 18.01
CA GLY A 75 38.47 -33.99 19.02
C GLY A 75 38.81 -32.58 18.52
N TRP A 76 39.00 -32.40 17.20
CA TRP A 76 39.23 -31.09 16.58
C TRP A 76 38.12 -30.07 16.88
N ALA A 77 36.86 -30.50 17.01
CA ALA A 77 35.74 -29.61 17.35
C ALA A 77 35.94 -28.95 18.73
N ARG A 78 36.47 -29.70 19.72
CA ARG A 78 36.84 -29.15 21.03
C ARG A 78 38.05 -28.22 20.93
N MET A 79 39.03 -28.56 20.11
CA MET A 79 40.18 -27.67 19.86
C MET A 79 39.76 -26.35 19.21
N PHE A 80 38.76 -26.37 18.32
CA PHE A 80 38.23 -25.16 17.70
C PHE A 80 37.44 -24.30 18.68
N VAL A 81 36.59 -24.90 19.52
CA VAL A 81 35.89 -24.17 20.59
C VAL A 81 36.88 -23.55 21.58
N GLU A 82 37.96 -24.25 21.93
CA GLU A 82 39.00 -23.72 22.80
C GLU A 82 39.81 -22.61 22.11
N ALA A 83 40.14 -22.76 20.81
CA ALA A 83 40.78 -21.72 20.02
C ALA A 83 39.93 -20.44 19.96
N LEU A 84 38.61 -20.55 19.83
CA LEU A 84 37.70 -19.40 19.89
C LEU A 84 37.71 -18.70 21.25
N ARG A 85 37.79 -19.45 22.36
CA ARG A 85 37.90 -18.89 23.72
C ARG A 85 39.23 -18.17 23.93
N GLN A 86 40.34 -18.80 23.54
CA GLN A 86 41.68 -18.22 23.66
C GLN A 86 41.88 -17.01 22.76
N ALA A 87 41.25 -17.00 21.58
CA ALA A 87 41.23 -15.85 20.66
C ALA A 87 40.28 -14.71 21.07
N GLY A 88 39.62 -14.82 22.23
CA GLY A 88 38.77 -13.74 22.77
C GLY A 88 37.37 -13.65 22.16
N ASN A 89 36.87 -14.73 21.54
CA ASN A 89 35.53 -14.85 20.92
C ASN A 89 34.61 -15.82 21.70
N PRO A 90 34.23 -15.52 22.97
CA PRO A 90 33.47 -16.43 23.83
C PRO A 90 32.04 -16.70 23.32
N LEU A 91 31.39 -15.69 22.72
CA LEU A 91 30.04 -15.82 22.15
C LEU A 91 30.01 -16.80 20.98
N ALA A 92 31.00 -16.72 20.07
CA ALA A 92 31.14 -17.68 18.98
C ALA A 92 31.32 -19.11 19.51
N ALA A 93 32.15 -19.27 20.55
CA ALA A 93 32.43 -20.56 21.18
C ALA A 93 31.18 -21.23 21.78
N ARG A 94 30.22 -20.45 22.31
CA ARG A 94 28.95 -20.97 22.87
C ARG A 94 28.04 -21.55 21.79
N TYR A 95 27.89 -20.87 20.66
CA TYR A 95 27.05 -21.32 19.54
C TYR A 95 27.54 -22.63 18.91
N VAL A 96 28.85 -22.86 18.95
CA VAL A 96 29.46 -24.06 18.38
C VAL A 96 29.89 -25.08 19.45
N ASN A 97 29.46 -24.92 20.71
CA ASN A 97 29.79 -25.88 21.76
C ASN A 97 29.00 -27.19 21.57
N PRO A 98 29.66 -28.33 21.29
CA PRO A 98 28.99 -29.59 21.02
C PRO A 98 28.25 -30.19 22.23
N GLU A 99 28.48 -29.68 23.44
CA GLU A 99 27.81 -30.15 24.67
C GLU A 99 26.43 -29.50 24.90
N LEU A 100 26.04 -28.47 24.12
CA LEU A 100 24.73 -27.81 24.15
C LEU A 100 24.27 -27.24 25.51
N THR A 101 25.14 -27.24 26.52
CA THR A 101 24.81 -26.88 27.91
C THR A 101 24.67 -25.38 28.15
N ASP A 102 25.07 -24.53 27.19
CA ASP A 102 25.27 -23.09 27.41
C ASP A 102 24.91 -22.23 26.18
N LEU A 103 23.80 -22.56 25.51
CA LEU A 103 23.23 -21.71 24.44
C LEU A 103 22.57 -20.46 25.04
N PRO A 104 22.74 -19.27 24.43
CA PRO A 104 22.02 -18.07 24.86
C PRO A 104 20.50 -18.25 24.76
N SER A 105 19.74 -17.68 25.70
CA SER A 105 18.27 -17.73 25.63
C SER A 105 17.74 -16.79 24.54
N PRO A 106 16.61 -17.11 23.86
CA PRO A 106 16.06 -16.23 22.82
C PRO A 106 15.79 -14.79 23.29
N SER A 107 15.46 -14.59 24.56
CA SER A 107 15.28 -13.26 25.16
C SER A 107 16.60 -12.49 25.31
N SER A 108 17.68 -13.16 25.73
CA SER A 108 19.01 -12.54 25.82
C SER A 108 19.57 -12.20 24.43
N GLU A 109 19.25 -13.00 23.42
CA GLU A 109 19.66 -12.78 22.04
C GLU A 109 18.92 -11.61 21.41
N ASN A 110 17.60 -11.53 21.59
CA ASN A 110 16.82 -10.38 21.11
C ASN A 110 17.33 -9.08 21.74
N ALA A 111 17.61 -9.07 23.05
CA ALA A 111 18.14 -7.90 23.73
C ALA A 111 19.54 -7.51 23.19
N HIS A 112 20.40 -8.48 22.91
CA HIS A 112 21.71 -8.22 22.32
C HIS A 112 21.60 -7.67 20.88
N ASP A 113 20.73 -8.25 20.05
CA ASP A 113 20.48 -7.80 18.68
C ASP A 113 19.88 -6.37 18.64
N GLU A 114 18.98 -6.04 19.58
CA GLU A 114 18.46 -4.68 19.77
C GLU A 114 19.58 -3.69 20.15
N CYS A 115 20.47 -4.07 21.06
CA CYS A 115 21.62 -3.24 21.44
C CYS A 115 22.59 -2.99 20.26
N LEU A 116 22.79 -3.98 19.39
CA LEU A 116 23.61 -3.84 18.19
C LEU A 116 22.97 -2.93 17.14
N GLN A 117 21.65 -3.02 16.96
CA GLN A 117 20.92 -2.11 16.08
C GLN A 117 21.03 -0.67 16.57
N LEU A 118 20.87 -0.46 17.87
CA LEU A 118 21.03 0.85 18.49
C LEU A 118 22.47 1.39 18.34
N LEU A 119 23.48 0.54 18.54
CA LEU A 119 24.87 0.91 18.32
C LEU A 119 25.14 1.32 16.86
N ASN A 120 24.62 0.58 15.89
CA ASN A 120 24.81 0.90 14.46
C ASN A 120 24.17 2.25 14.09
N LEU A 121 23.01 2.57 14.66
CA LEU A 121 22.35 3.86 14.49
C LEU A 121 23.18 5.01 15.10
N LEU A 122 23.76 4.79 16.27
CA LEU A 122 24.52 5.80 17.01
C LEU A 122 26.03 5.81 16.69
N GLN A 123 26.51 4.87 15.88
CA GLN A 123 27.93 4.73 15.51
C GLN A 123 28.51 6.02 14.92
N PRO A 124 27.83 6.75 14.00
CA PRO A 124 28.35 8.02 13.49
C PRO A 124 28.56 9.05 14.60
N THR A 125 27.61 9.16 15.54
CA THR A 125 27.67 10.08 16.68
C THR A 125 28.78 9.71 17.65
N LEU A 126 28.98 8.41 17.91
CA LEU A 126 30.06 7.93 18.76
C LEU A 126 31.44 8.17 18.15
N VAL A 127 31.60 7.92 16.84
CA VAL A 127 32.87 8.14 16.14
C VAL A 127 33.24 9.63 16.12
N ASP A 128 32.26 10.51 16.01
CA ASP A 128 32.44 11.97 16.01
C ASP A 128 32.75 12.55 17.41
N LYS A 129 32.10 12.02 18.46
CA LYS A 129 32.13 12.64 19.80
C LYS A 129 32.95 11.90 20.87
N LEU A 130 33.23 10.61 20.71
CA LEU A 130 33.95 9.82 21.72
C LEU A 130 35.46 9.90 21.50
N LEU A 131 36.23 10.18 22.55
CA LEU A 131 37.70 10.08 22.51
C LEU A 131 38.15 8.72 23.04
N VAL A 132 39.00 8.02 22.29
CA VAL A 132 39.52 6.69 22.68
C VAL A 132 40.26 6.77 24.01
N ALA A 133 41.08 7.81 24.20
CA ALA A 133 41.84 8.04 25.42
C ALA A 133 40.98 8.11 26.70
N ASP A 134 39.71 8.55 26.59
CA ASP A 134 38.83 8.72 27.75
C ASP A 134 38.25 7.40 28.26
N VAL A 135 38.09 6.42 27.37
CA VAL A 135 37.39 5.16 27.66
C VAL A 135 38.28 3.93 27.60
N LEU A 136 39.38 3.94 26.84
CA LEU A 136 40.18 2.75 26.57
C LEU A 136 40.78 2.13 27.84
N ASP A 137 41.35 2.94 28.72
CA ASP A 137 41.96 2.46 29.95
C ASP A 137 40.92 1.87 30.90
N LYS A 138 39.74 2.49 30.97
CA LYS A 138 38.62 2.04 31.79
C LYS A 138 37.94 0.78 31.25
N CYS A 139 37.89 0.63 29.93
CA CYS A 139 37.45 -0.60 29.27
C CYS A 139 38.34 -1.79 29.62
N VAL A 140 39.64 -1.57 29.86
CA VAL A 140 40.56 -2.64 30.29
C VAL A 140 40.44 -2.91 31.80
N GLU A 141 40.29 -1.86 32.62
CA GLU A 141 40.05 -1.99 34.07
C GLU A 141 38.78 -2.80 34.39
N GLU A 142 37.67 -2.51 33.70
CA GLU A 142 36.38 -3.22 33.82
C GLU A 142 36.36 -4.57 33.09
N LYS A 143 37.52 -5.05 32.58
CA LYS A 143 37.69 -6.32 31.85
C LYS A 143 36.82 -6.45 30.59
N LEU A 144 36.34 -5.34 30.04
CA LEU A 144 35.61 -5.32 28.78
C LEU A 144 36.55 -5.57 27.60
N LEU A 145 37.81 -5.08 27.68
CA LEU A 145 38.84 -5.30 26.68
C LEU A 145 40.09 -5.96 27.28
N THR A 146 40.78 -6.76 26.47
CA THR A 146 42.06 -7.37 26.86
C THR A 146 43.22 -6.40 26.64
N ILE A 147 44.40 -6.70 27.23
CA ILE A 147 45.63 -5.93 27.00
C ILE A 147 46.03 -5.97 25.52
N GLU A 148 45.73 -7.06 24.81
CA GLU A 148 45.97 -7.16 23.37
C GLU A 148 45.02 -6.28 22.56
N ASP A 149 43.73 -6.27 22.91
CA ASP A 149 42.75 -5.37 22.31
C ASP A 149 43.15 -3.89 22.51
N ARG A 150 43.68 -3.54 23.69
CA ARG A 150 44.22 -2.20 23.98
C ARG A 150 45.31 -1.81 22.99
N ASN A 151 46.31 -2.67 22.81
CA ASN A 151 47.42 -2.40 21.91
C ASN A 151 46.95 -2.21 20.46
N ARG A 152 45.95 -2.97 20.00
CA ARG A 152 45.40 -2.85 18.65
C ARG A 152 44.56 -1.58 18.47
N VAL A 153 43.76 -1.22 19.47
CA VAL A 153 43.00 0.05 19.45
C VAL A 153 43.95 1.25 19.46
N SER A 154 45.00 1.23 20.30
CA SER A 154 46.03 2.27 20.29
C SER A 154 46.83 2.31 18.98
N ALA A 155 47.06 1.16 18.33
CA ALA A 155 47.68 1.14 17.00
C ALA A 155 46.79 1.76 15.92
N ALA A 156 45.46 1.54 15.99
CA ALA A 156 44.49 2.16 15.09
C ALA A 156 44.33 3.67 15.35
N GLU A 157 44.45 4.10 16.61
CA GLU A 157 44.41 5.52 17.02
C GLU A 157 45.54 6.34 16.39
N ASN A 158 46.69 5.73 16.08
CA ASN A 158 47.77 6.41 15.35
C ASN A 158 47.34 6.89 13.95
N ASN A 159 46.28 6.31 13.37
CA ASN A 159 45.69 6.73 12.11
C ASN A 159 44.52 7.74 12.30
N GLY A 160 44.26 8.18 13.53
CA GLY A 160 43.22 9.13 13.91
C GLY A 160 42.27 8.56 14.97
N ASN A 161 41.73 9.44 15.83
CA ASN A 161 40.80 9.07 16.90
C ASN A 161 39.58 8.32 16.35
N GLU A 162 39.02 8.74 15.22
CA GLU A 162 37.88 8.07 14.58
C GLU A 162 38.19 6.61 14.20
N ALA A 163 39.40 6.32 13.73
CA ALA A 163 39.82 4.96 13.41
C ALA A 163 39.97 4.12 14.68
N GLY A 164 40.50 4.72 15.75
CA GLY A 164 40.57 4.11 17.08
C GLY A 164 39.18 3.82 17.67
N VAL A 165 38.21 4.74 17.58
CA VAL A 165 36.83 4.52 18.07
C VAL A 165 36.14 3.40 17.28
N ARG A 166 36.33 3.35 15.95
CA ARG A 166 35.75 2.27 15.14
C ARG A 166 36.32 0.91 15.52
N GLU A 167 37.63 0.81 15.75
CA GLU A 167 38.25 -0.44 16.20
C GLU A 167 37.82 -0.80 17.63
N LEU A 168 37.70 0.20 18.53
CA LEU A 168 37.19 0.02 19.89
C LEU A 168 35.77 -0.61 19.88
N LEU A 169 34.83 0.00 19.15
CA LEU A 169 33.45 -0.49 19.06
C LEU A 169 33.36 -1.87 18.44
N LYS A 170 34.20 -2.15 17.43
CA LYS A 170 34.29 -3.46 16.79
C LYS A 170 34.67 -4.57 17.78
N ARG A 171 35.56 -4.29 18.75
CA ARG A 171 35.98 -5.26 19.78
C ARG A 171 34.99 -5.42 20.91
N ILE A 172 34.40 -4.32 21.38
CA ILE A 172 33.48 -4.33 22.52
C ILE A 172 32.24 -5.18 22.22
N VAL A 173 31.69 -5.08 21.01
CA VAL A 173 30.52 -5.84 20.56
C VAL A 173 30.71 -7.36 20.63
N GLN A 174 31.95 -7.85 20.56
CA GLN A 174 32.27 -9.27 20.59
C GLN A 174 32.27 -9.87 22.00
N LYS A 175 32.08 -9.04 23.04
CA LYS A 175 32.18 -9.40 24.46
C LYS A 175 30.79 -9.56 25.08
N GLU A 176 30.72 -10.34 26.15
CA GLU A 176 29.46 -10.57 26.87
C GLU A 176 29.06 -9.35 27.70
N ASN A 177 27.75 -9.08 27.78
CA ASN A 177 27.17 -7.96 28.55
C ASN A 177 27.80 -6.58 28.27
N TRP A 178 28.38 -6.44 27.07
CA TRP A 178 29.17 -5.28 26.69
C TRP A 178 28.37 -3.99 26.81
N PHE A 179 27.08 -4.02 26.46
CA PHE A 179 26.23 -2.83 26.42
C PHE A 179 26.06 -2.16 27.79
N SER A 180 25.73 -2.95 28.82
CA SER A 180 25.56 -2.45 30.19
C SER A 180 26.88 -1.94 30.81
N THR A 181 27.96 -2.66 30.53
CA THR A 181 29.31 -2.32 31.01
C THR A 181 29.81 -1.06 30.31
N PHE A 182 29.62 -0.95 29.00
CA PHE A 182 30.01 0.20 28.20
C PHE A 182 29.21 1.46 28.56
N LEU A 183 27.90 1.34 28.82
CA LEU A 183 27.07 2.43 29.35
C LEU A 183 27.59 2.93 30.70
N THR A 184 28.00 2.03 31.57
CA THR A 184 28.57 2.37 32.88
C THR A 184 29.91 3.10 32.70
N ILE A 185 30.77 2.61 31.80
CA ILE A 185 32.04 3.25 31.46
C ILE A 185 31.81 4.66 30.91
N LEU A 186 30.89 4.85 29.95
CA LEU A 186 30.57 6.16 29.40
C LEU A 186 30.12 7.15 30.47
N ARG A 187 29.30 6.72 31.44
CA ARG A 187 28.88 7.57 32.56
C ARG A 187 30.05 7.94 33.47
N GLN A 188 30.91 6.98 33.75
CA GLN A 188 32.05 7.19 34.63
C GLN A 188 33.23 7.93 33.97
N THR A 189 33.24 8.12 32.65
CA THR A 189 34.28 8.87 31.91
C THR A 189 33.81 10.27 31.51
N GLY A 190 32.67 10.74 32.03
CA GLY A 190 32.14 12.07 31.73
C GLY A 190 31.35 12.17 30.42
N ASN A 191 31.09 11.03 29.76
CA ASN A 191 30.33 10.93 28.51
C ASN A 191 28.83 10.64 28.77
N ASP A 192 28.25 11.27 29.80
CA ASP A 192 26.86 11.07 30.24
C ASP A 192 25.81 11.45 29.17
N ALA A 193 26.13 12.40 28.30
CA ALA A 193 25.25 12.79 27.19
C ALA A 193 25.10 11.63 26.18
N LEU A 194 26.23 10.97 25.83
CA LEU A 194 26.24 9.81 24.95
C LEU A 194 25.53 8.62 25.61
N ALA A 195 25.75 8.39 26.91
CA ALA A 195 25.05 7.34 27.65
C ALA A 195 23.52 7.54 27.70
N ARG A 196 23.03 8.78 27.74
CA ARG A 196 21.59 9.10 27.71
C ARG A 196 20.96 8.89 26.34
N GLU A 197 21.69 9.14 25.26
CA GLU A 197 21.24 8.81 23.90
C GLU A 197 20.99 7.29 23.74
N PHE A 198 21.81 6.46 24.38
CA PHE A 198 21.62 5.00 24.40
C PHE A 198 20.44 4.53 25.28
N THR A 199 20.03 5.27 26.31
CA THR A 199 18.90 4.87 27.18
C THR A 199 17.58 5.57 26.87
N GLY A 200 17.55 6.49 25.90
CA GLY A 200 16.33 7.16 25.43
C GLY A 200 15.60 7.97 26.50
N THR A 201 16.28 8.37 27.57
CA THR A 201 15.67 9.07 28.70
C THR A 201 15.85 10.58 28.54
N ASP A 202 14.93 11.21 27.82
CA ASP A 202 14.75 12.66 27.90
C ASP A 202 13.99 13.01 29.18
N CYS A 203 14.57 13.95 29.92
CA CYS A 203 14.15 14.42 31.23
C CYS A 203 12.68 14.85 31.29
N CYS A 204 11.85 14.06 31.97
CA CYS A 204 10.66 14.56 32.66
C CYS A 204 10.85 14.35 34.16
N GLU A 205 11.68 15.21 34.79
CA GLU A 205 11.65 15.37 36.24
C GLU A 205 11.58 16.86 36.58
N GLY A 206 10.33 17.33 36.64
CA GLY A 206 9.97 18.40 37.57
C GLY A 206 9.64 17.75 38.90
N SER A 207 10.60 17.79 39.82
CA SER A 207 10.49 17.74 41.28
C SER A 207 9.10 17.44 41.89
N THR A 208 8.96 16.28 42.54
CA THR A 208 8.39 16.19 43.89
C THR A 208 8.94 14.94 44.58
N GLU A 209 9.66 15.19 45.67
CA GLU A 209 10.11 14.23 46.68
C GLU A 209 8.93 13.44 47.25
N SER A 210 9.11 12.15 47.50
CA SER A 210 8.61 11.46 48.71
C SER A 210 9.25 10.08 48.82
N GLU A 211 9.92 9.89 49.95
CA GLU A 211 10.69 8.74 50.41
C GLU A 211 9.83 7.49 50.73
N ASN A 212 10.54 6.39 51.05
CA ASN A 212 10.14 5.24 51.90
C ASN A 212 9.31 4.12 51.20
N LEU A 213 9.53 2.81 51.36
CA LEU A 213 10.28 1.96 52.31
C LEU A 213 10.42 0.53 51.72
N SER A 214 11.58 -0.08 51.97
CA SER A 214 11.91 -1.49 52.30
C SER A 214 10.96 -2.69 52.05
N GLN A 215 11.55 -3.74 51.45
CA GLN A 215 11.65 -5.17 51.88
C GLN A 215 10.43 -6.06 52.20
N GLU A 216 10.65 -7.35 51.84
CA GLU A 216 10.03 -8.61 52.34
C GLU A 216 8.56 -8.86 51.93
N ASP A 217 8.07 -10.05 51.60
CA ASP A 217 8.49 -11.47 51.58
C ASP A 217 7.45 -12.14 50.63
N GLY A 218 7.73 -13.16 49.81
CA GLY A 218 7.95 -14.54 50.22
C GLY A 218 6.77 -15.46 49.82
N LEU A 219 7.09 -16.47 48.99
CA LEU A 219 6.52 -17.85 48.94
C LEU A 219 5.14 -18.07 48.24
N GLU A 220 5.12 -18.78 47.10
CA GLU A 220 4.93 -20.25 46.93
C GLU A 220 3.46 -20.69 47.13
N VAL A 221 2.79 -21.61 46.42
CA VAL A 221 3.13 -22.67 45.46
C VAL A 221 1.81 -23.36 44.99
N LYS A 222 1.88 -24.07 43.86
CA LYS A 222 1.10 -25.26 43.41
C LYS A 222 -0.25 -25.13 42.67
N GLU A 223 -0.21 -25.71 41.47
CA GLU A 223 -1.32 -26.36 40.74
C GLU A 223 -2.05 -27.42 41.60
N PRO A 224 -3.21 -27.91 41.14
CA PRO A 224 -3.17 -29.22 40.46
C PRO A 224 -4.13 -29.38 39.26
N LEU A 225 -3.66 -30.19 38.31
CA LEU A 225 -4.43 -30.91 37.28
C LEU A 225 -5.33 -32.00 37.91
N LEU A 226 -6.52 -32.23 37.36
CA LEU A 226 -7.16 -33.56 37.29
C LEU A 226 -8.09 -33.70 36.05
N LEU A 227 -7.93 -34.85 35.39
CA LEU A 227 -8.78 -35.45 34.34
C LEU A 227 -9.99 -36.18 34.94
N ALA A 228 -11.12 -36.25 34.22
CA ALA A 228 -11.88 -37.49 33.92
C ALA A 228 -13.24 -37.23 33.19
N THR A 229 -13.39 -37.88 32.03
CA THR A 229 -14.58 -38.59 31.45
C THR A 229 -16.02 -38.25 31.87
N ASP A 230 -16.91 -37.92 30.93
CA ASP A 230 -17.94 -38.83 30.34
C ASP A 230 -19.05 -38.07 29.57
N GLN A 231 -19.50 -38.67 28.46
CA GLN A 231 -20.73 -38.36 27.71
C GLN A 231 -21.97 -38.95 28.42
N PRO A 232 -23.21 -38.43 28.24
CA PRO A 232 -24.00 -38.80 27.06
C PRO A 232 -25.04 -37.77 26.54
N ASN A 233 -25.49 -38.07 25.31
CA ASN A 233 -26.63 -37.59 24.51
C ASN A 233 -27.81 -36.88 25.21
N LEU A 234 -28.35 -35.85 24.56
CA LEU A 234 -29.80 -35.68 24.39
C LEU A 234 -30.14 -34.96 23.08
N GLU A 235 -31.31 -35.30 22.57
CA GLU A 235 -31.76 -35.32 21.19
C GLU A 235 -32.97 -34.35 21.01
N VAL A 236 -33.39 -34.14 19.75
CA VAL A 236 -34.72 -33.71 19.26
C VAL A 236 -35.09 -32.19 19.31
N LEU A 237 -35.22 -31.56 18.14
CA LEU A 237 -36.52 -31.38 17.44
C LEU A 237 -36.39 -30.62 16.11
N ASP A 238 -36.46 -31.42 15.03
CA ASP A 238 -36.89 -31.02 13.70
C ASP A 238 -38.36 -30.58 13.69
N ILE A 239 -38.67 -29.55 12.91
CA ILE A 239 -40.01 -29.34 12.35
C ILE A 239 -39.85 -29.14 10.85
N GLU A 240 -40.23 -30.18 10.12
CA GLU A 240 -40.52 -30.13 8.69
C GLU A 240 -41.76 -29.27 8.41
N ASN A 241 -41.74 -28.54 7.31
CA ASN A 241 -42.90 -28.45 6.44
C ASN A 241 -42.47 -28.19 4.99
N SER A 242 -42.68 -29.23 4.18
CA SER A 242 -43.05 -29.26 2.75
C SER A 242 -43.90 -28.07 2.31
N SER A 243 -44.02 -27.63 1.06
CA SER A 243 -43.61 -28.07 -0.28
C SER A 243 -44.19 -27.01 -1.23
N LEU A 244 -43.53 -26.73 -2.36
CA LEU A 244 -44.14 -26.70 -3.71
C LEU A 244 -43.12 -26.11 -4.70
N GLU A 245 -42.68 -26.98 -5.60
CA GLU A 245 -42.03 -26.64 -6.85
C GLU A 245 -43.00 -25.87 -7.75
N SER A 246 -42.48 -24.89 -8.47
CA SER A 246 -42.97 -24.61 -9.83
C SER A 246 -41.78 -24.18 -10.69
N SER A 247 -41.39 -25.10 -11.55
CA SER A 247 -40.50 -24.91 -12.68
C SER A 247 -41.14 -23.97 -13.70
N PHE A 248 -40.43 -22.91 -14.09
CA PHE A 248 -40.54 -22.36 -15.44
C PHE A 248 -39.16 -21.92 -15.88
N ALA A 249 -38.59 -22.72 -16.77
CA ALA A 249 -37.54 -22.29 -17.66
C ALA A 249 -38.15 -21.29 -18.64
N ASP A 250 -37.53 -20.12 -18.78
CA ASP A 250 -37.56 -19.45 -20.06
C ASP A 250 -36.21 -18.79 -20.34
N SER A 251 -35.65 -19.27 -21.45
CA SER A 251 -34.41 -18.84 -22.05
C SER A 251 -34.61 -17.50 -22.75
N SER A 252 -33.86 -16.48 -22.36
CA SER A 252 -33.52 -15.39 -23.28
C SER A 252 -32.06 -15.00 -23.09
N ILE A 253 -31.26 -15.41 -24.07
CA ILE A 253 -29.89 -14.96 -24.28
C ILE A 253 -30.00 -13.53 -24.81
N VAL A 254 -29.69 -12.56 -23.96
CA VAL A 254 -29.35 -11.20 -24.40
C VAL A 254 -27.96 -10.90 -23.86
N SER A 255 -27.00 -10.88 -24.79
CA SER A 255 -25.63 -10.48 -24.57
C SER A 255 -25.55 -8.97 -24.34
N GLU A 256 -25.56 -8.54 -23.08
CA GLU A 256 -25.14 -7.20 -22.70
C GLU A 256 -23.64 -7.21 -22.36
N SER A 257 -22.87 -6.51 -23.18
CA SER A 257 -21.45 -6.21 -22.98
C SER A 257 -21.30 -5.12 -21.92
N ASP A 258 -21.26 -5.54 -20.65
CA ASP A 258 -20.98 -4.67 -19.52
C ASP A 258 -19.52 -4.19 -19.53
N THR A 259 -19.31 -2.96 -20.02
CA THR A 259 -18.16 -2.12 -19.67
C THR A 259 -18.49 -1.36 -18.38
N SER A 260 -18.67 -2.09 -17.28
CA SER A 260 -18.64 -1.52 -15.94
C SER A 260 -17.21 -1.60 -15.40
N LEU A 261 -16.61 -0.41 -15.21
CA LEU A 261 -15.37 -0.27 -14.45
C LEU A 261 -15.59 -0.93 -13.07
N ALA A 262 -14.73 -1.89 -12.77
CA ALA A 262 -14.79 -2.69 -11.56
C ALA A 262 -14.59 -1.83 -10.31
N GLU A 263 -15.68 -1.32 -9.73
CA GLU A 263 -15.78 -1.05 -8.30
C GLU A 263 -16.00 -2.40 -7.59
N GLY A 264 -14.91 -3.13 -7.44
CA GLY A 264 -14.84 -4.23 -6.49
C GLY A 264 -14.28 -3.68 -5.18
N SER A 265 -15.12 -3.60 -4.15
CA SER A 265 -14.67 -3.53 -2.76
C SER A 265 -13.65 -4.65 -2.54
N VAL A 266 -12.38 -4.29 -2.41
CA VAL A 266 -11.33 -5.20 -1.96
C VAL A 266 -11.18 -4.91 -0.48
N SER A 267 -11.64 -5.85 0.35
CA SER A 267 -11.21 -5.94 1.74
C SER A 267 -9.71 -6.24 1.71
N CYS A 268 -8.90 -5.22 1.90
CA CYS A 268 -7.51 -5.40 2.33
C CYS A 268 -7.55 -5.42 3.85
N LEU A 269 -7.49 -6.62 4.44
CA LEU A 269 -6.68 -6.76 5.64
C LEU A 269 -5.25 -6.60 5.12
N ASP A 270 -4.47 -5.71 5.72
CA ASP A 270 -3.07 -5.50 5.39
C ASP A 270 -2.39 -5.44 6.75
N GLU A 271 -1.97 -6.61 7.24
CA GLU A 271 -1.11 -6.72 8.41
C GLU A 271 0.29 -7.05 7.92
N SER A 272 1.04 -5.97 7.65
CA SER A 272 2.49 -6.04 7.70
C SER A 272 2.89 -6.01 9.17
N LEU A 273 3.02 -7.18 9.79
CA LEU A 273 3.77 -7.30 11.04
C LEU A 273 5.26 -7.14 10.75
N GLY A 274 5.77 -5.96 11.11
CA GLY A 274 7.19 -5.62 11.18
C GLY A 274 7.31 -4.27 11.87
N HIS A 275 7.81 -4.28 13.11
CA HIS A 275 7.89 -3.13 14.00
C HIS A 275 8.70 -1.95 13.43
N ASN A 276 8.29 -0.77 13.89
CA ASN A 276 8.69 0.57 13.49
C ASN A 276 10.14 0.92 13.85
N SER A 277 10.73 1.86 13.13
CA SER A 277 11.09 3.21 13.63
C SER A 277 12.07 3.89 12.68
N ASN A 278 11.72 5.07 12.16
CA ASN A 278 12.73 6.10 11.96
C ASN A 278 12.09 7.49 12.03
N MET A 279 12.34 8.13 13.16
CA MET A 279 12.43 9.59 13.28
C MET A 279 13.75 9.99 12.63
N GLY A 280 13.67 10.73 11.53
CA GLY A 280 14.82 11.35 10.87
C GLY A 280 14.42 12.77 10.51
N SER A 281 14.84 13.68 11.37
CA SER A 281 14.74 15.13 11.29
C SER A 281 15.37 15.72 10.03
N ASP A 282 14.63 16.64 9.39
CA ASP A 282 15.18 17.64 8.48
C ASP A 282 16.22 18.50 9.23
N SER A 283 17.45 18.56 8.71
CA SER A 283 18.37 19.65 8.99
C SER A 283 18.95 20.18 7.68
N GLY A 284 18.72 21.47 7.43
CA GLY A 284 19.34 22.26 6.36
C GLY A 284 18.28 22.98 5.53
N THR A 285 18.14 24.30 5.49
CA THR A 285 18.96 25.39 6.02
C THR A 285 17.99 26.58 6.08
N MET A 286 17.66 27.06 7.29
CA MET A 286 16.98 28.35 7.44
C MET A 286 18.07 29.42 7.43
N GLY A 287 18.10 30.20 6.36
CA GLY A 287 18.78 31.48 6.34
C GLY A 287 18.12 32.40 7.38
N SER A 288 18.95 32.97 8.23
CA SER A 288 18.66 34.03 9.17
C SER A 288 18.10 35.25 8.44
N ASP A 289 16.94 35.74 8.89
CA ASP A 289 16.68 37.17 8.92
C ASP A 289 16.19 37.50 10.33
N SER A 290 16.96 38.39 10.96
CA SER A 290 16.73 39.05 12.23
C SER A 290 15.57 40.05 12.14
N ASP A 291 15.13 40.53 13.31
CA ASP A 291 14.12 41.58 13.59
C ASP A 291 12.74 40.96 13.88
N ASP A 292 12.15 40.96 15.08
CA ASP A 292 12.19 41.90 16.20
C ASP A 292 11.98 41.17 17.55
N GLU A 293 12.71 41.60 18.58
CA GLU A 293 12.28 41.43 19.97
C GLU A 293 11.22 42.48 20.34
N ASN A 294 10.33 42.07 21.26
CA ASN A 294 9.48 42.92 22.12
C ASN A 294 8.27 43.64 21.49
N VAL A 295 7.20 42.89 21.20
CA VAL A 295 5.84 43.38 21.48
C VAL A 295 4.99 42.25 22.05
N ALA A 296 4.52 42.41 23.29
CA ALA A 296 3.41 41.65 23.85
C ALA A 296 2.15 41.91 23.01
N GLN A 297 1.93 41.13 21.94
CA GLN A 297 0.72 41.19 21.13
C GLN A 297 -0.28 40.12 21.56
N ARG A 298 -1.46 40.64 21.95
CA ARG A 298 -2.71 39.99 22.34
C ARG A 298 -2.96 38.64 21.65
N ALA A 299 -3.42 37.67 22.44
CA ALA A 299 -4.06 36.45 21.94
C ALA A 299 -5.12 36.82 20.89
N SER A 300 -4.94 36.30 19.67
CA SER A 300 -5.93 36.43 18.60
C SER A 300 -7.31 35.99 19.11
N PRO A 301 -8.40 36.70 18.78
CA PRO A 301 -9.74 36.32 19.19
C PRO A 301 -10.05 34.89 18.72
N GLU A 302 -10.65 34.11 19.61
CA GLU A 302 -10.94 32.71 19.36
C GLU A 302 -11.89 32.54 18.16
N PRO A 303 -11.72 31.50 17.34
CA PRO A 303 -12.57 31.31 16.17
C PRO A 303 -13.98 30.89 16.62
N GLU A 304 -14.95 31.78 16.41
CA GLU A 304 -16.36 31.55 16.75
C GLU A 304 -17.02 30.58 15.75
N LEU A 305 -17.78 29.60 16.26
CA LEU A 305 -18.48 28.61 15.44
C LEU A 305 -19.84 29.14 14.97
N ASN A 306 -19.82 29.93 13.89
CA ASN A 306 -21.04 30.48 13.28
C ASN A 306 -21.34 29.85 11.91
N LEU A 307 -22.63 29.64 11.62
CA LEU A 307 -23.11 29.23 10.31
C LEU A 307 -23.62 30.43 9.51
N ARG A 308 -23.41 30.38 8.18
CA ARG A 308 -24.01 31.33 7.24
C ARG A 308 -25.53 31.05 7.11
N PRO A 309 -26.34 32.02 6.65
CA PRO A 309 -27.78 31.83 6.53
C PRO A 309 -28.19 30.60 5.70
N TYR A 310 -27.55 30.36 4.55
CA TYR A 310 -27.82 29.18 3.73
C TYR A 310 -27.36 27.86 4.37
N GLN A 311 -26.36 27.91 5.25
CA GLN A 311 -25.87 26.74 5.98
C GLN A 311 -26.85 26.36 7.09
N LEU A 312 -27.37 27.36 7.80
CA LEU A 312 -28.41 27.16 8.82
C LEU A 312 -29.71 26.60 8.20
N GLU A 313 -30.12 27.11 7.04
CA GLU A 313 -31.29 26.65 6.29
C GLU A 313 -31.29 25.13 6.04
N VAL A 314 -30.13 24.58 5.66
CA VAL A 314 -30.01 23.14 5.37
C VAL A 314 -29.74 22.30 6.63
N ALA A 315 -29.16 22.89 7.67
CA ALA A 315 -28.87 22.23 8.94
C ALA A 315 -30.10 22.07 9.83
N GLN A 316 -31.08 22.98 9.73
CA GLN A 316 -32.22 23.09 10.64
C GLN A 316 -32.92 21.75 10.97
N PRO A 317 -33.27 20.88 10.01
CA PRO A 317 -33.93 19.62 10.34
C PRO A 317 -33.03 18.65 11.12
N ALA A 318 -31.71 18.68 10.92
CA ALA A 318 -30.78 17.88 11.71
C ALA A 318 -30.68 18.39 13.15
N LEU A 319 -30.76 19.70 13.37
CA LEU A 319 -30.81 20.28 14.73
C LEU A 319 -32.09 19.88 15.48
N GLU A 320 -33.14 19.52 14.76
CA GLU A 320 -34.40 18.97 15.31
C GLU A 320 -34.35 17.45 15.54
N GLY A 321 -33.20 16.80 15.33
CA GLY A 321 -33.03 15.35 15.52
C GLY A 321 -33.51 14.49 14.34
N LYS A 322 -33.77 15.05 13.16
CA LYS A 322 -34.21 14.29 11.98
C LYS A 322 -33.01 13.73 11.20
N ASN A 323 -33.17 12.54 10.64
CA ASN A 323 -32.21 11.96 9.70
C ASN A 323 -32.33 12.68 8.34
N ILE A 324 -31.24 13.24 7.82
CA ILE A 324 -31.26 13.99 6.57
C ILE A 324 -30.00 13.78 5.72
N ILE A 325 -30.12 14.13 4.44
CA ILE A 325 -28.99 14.32 3.53
C ILE A 325 -28.84 15.81 3.24
N ILE A 326 -27.66 16.38 3.47
CA ILE A 326 -27.32 17.76 3.11
C ILE A 326 -26.54 17.74 1.79
N CYS A 327 -27.13 18.32 0.76
CA CYS A 327 -26.53 18.46 -0.57
C CYS A 327 -26.08 19.92 -0.78
N LEU A 328 -24.78 20.13 -0.71
CA LEU A 328 -24.14 21.45 -0.69
C LEU A 328 -22.91 21.48 -1.62
N PRO A 329 -22.77 22.44 -2.56
CA PRO A 329 -21.66 22.48 -3.50
C PRO A 329 -20.27 22.47 -2.85
N THR A 330 -19.24 22.07 -3.59
CA THR A 330 -17.86 22.13 -3.11
C THR A 330 -17.46 23.57 -2.76
N GLY A 331 -16.80 23.78 -1.62
CA GLY A 331 -16.43 25.11 -1.12
C GLY A 331 -17.49 25.82 -0.26
N SER A 332 -18.73 25.31 -0.19
CA SER A 332 -19.81 25.90 0.62
C SER A 332 -19.71 25.66 2.14
N GLY A 333 -18.66 24.97 2.61
CA GLY A 333 -18.45 24.70 4.04
C GLY A 333 -19.29 23.56 4.62
N LYS A 334 -19.51 22.47 3.86
CA LYS A 334 -20.19 21.25 4.33
C LYS A 334 -19.70 20.75 5.69
N THR A 335 -18.38 20.67 5.87
CA THR A 335 -17.79 20.20 7.13
C THR A 335 -18.09 21.13 8.30
N ARG A 336 -18.13 22.45 8.07
CA ARG A 336 -18.48 23.42 9.12
C ARG A 336 -19.91 23.19 9.63
N VAL A 337 -20.83 22.87 8.72
CA VAL A 337 -22.21 22.48 9.07
C VAL A 337 -22.22 21.22 9.95
N ALA A 338 -21.39 20.23 9.60
CA ALA A 338 -21.25 18.99 10.37
C ALA A 338 -20.79 19.24 11.81
N VAL A 339 -19.78 20.11 11.99
CA VAL A 339 -19.27 20.48 13.33
C VAL A 339 -20.35 21.18 14.15
N TYR A 340 -21.11 22.09 13.54
CA TYR A 340 -22.20 22.78 14.23
C TYR A 340 -23.30 21.81 14.69
N ILE A 341 -23.73 20.89 13.81
CA ILE A 341 -24.72 19.86 14.15
C ILE A 341 -24.19 18.96 15.27
N ALA A 342 -22.92 18.53 15.20
CA ALA A 342 -22.32 17.70 16.24
C ALA A 342 -22.28 18.41 17.61
N LYS A 343 -21.90 19.70 17.63
CA LYS A 343 -21.89 20.50 18.85
C LYS A 343 -23.28 20.64 19.46
N ASP A 344 -24.25 21.09 18.67
CA ASP A 344 -25.64 21.29 19.12
C ASP A 344 -26.28 19.98 19.62
N HIS A 345 -26.03 18.87 18.92
CA HIS A 345 -26.49 17.53 19.34
C HIS A 345 -25.92 17.12 20.70
N LEU A 346 -24.60 17.28 20.89
CA LEU A 346 -23.94 16.96 22.16
C LEU A 346 -24.40 17.89 23.29
N ASP A 347 -24.52 19.20 23.03
CA ASP A 347 -24.97 20.20 23.99
C ASP A 347 -26.41 19.89 24.48
N LYS A 348 -27.29 19.45 23.57
CA LYS A 348 -28.65 18.98 23.93
C LYS A 348 -28.65 17.68 24.73
N LYS A 349 -27.74 16.76 24.40
CA LYS A 349 -27.66 15.45 25.08
C LYS A 349 -27.10 15.58 26.50
N LYS A 350 -26.19 16.51 26.78
CA LYS A 350 -25.68 16.80 28.14
C LYS A 350 -26.77 16.90 29.22
N ALA A 351 -27.97 17.36 28.87
CA ALA A 351 -29.08 17.52 29.79
C ALA A 351 -29.90 16.24 30.07
N SER A 352 -29.71 15.15 29.31
CA SER A 352 -30.60 13.98 29.35
C SER A 352 -29.92 12.61 29.22
N GLU A 353 -28.84 12.46 28.44
CA GLU A 353 -28.14 11.19 28.17
C GLU A 353 -26.67 11.43 27.76
N HIS A 354 -25.80 10.40 27.79
CA HIS A 354 -24.45 10.51 27.24
C HIS A 354 -24.50 10.58 25.70
N GLY A 355 -24.23 11.75 25.13
CA GLY A 355 -24.13 11.95 23.69
C GLY A 355 -22.79 11.47 23.13
N LYS A 356 -22.83 10.75 22.01
CA LYS A 356 -21.64 10.28 21.28
C LYS A 356 -21.81 10.45 19.78
N VAL A 357 -20.79 10.99 19.11
CA VAL A 357 -20.79 11.32 17.68
C VAL A 357 -19.71 10.54 16.95
N MET A 358 -20.10 9.84 15.89
CA MET A 358 -19.18 9.19 14.96
C MET A 358 -19.20 9.89 13.60
N VAL A 359 -18.03 10.25 13.09
CA VAL A 359 -17.87 10.88 11.77
C VAL A 359 -17.14 9.91 10.86
N LEU A 360 -17.85 9.40 9.85
CA LEU A 360 -17.33 8.42 8.89
C LEU A 360 -16.84 9.10 7.62
N VAL A 361 -15.62 8.76 7.21
CA VAL A 361 -15.01 9.19 5.96
C VAL A 361 -14.55 8.01 5.10
N ASN A 362 -14.41 8.24 3.79
CA ASN A 362 -14.01 7.22 2.81
C ASN A 362 -12.50 7.18 2.53
N LYS A 363 -11.73 8.18 2.97
CA LYS A 363 -10.28 8.29 2.73
C LYS A 363 -9.51 8.61 4.00
N VAL A 364 -8.34 8.00 4.18
CA VAL A 364 -7.47 8.23 5.35
C VAL A 364 -7.06 9.70 5.51
N PRO A 365 -6.62 10.44 4.46
CA PRO A 365 -6.25 11.85 4.61
C PRO A 365 -7.38 12.76 5.12
N LEU A 366 -8.65 12.40 4.86
CA LEU A 366 -9.80 13.16 5.35
C LEU A 366 -9.90 13.12 6.87
N VAL A 367 -9.56 11.99 7.51
CA VAL A 367 -9.59 11.86 8.98
C VAL A 367 -8.75 12.96 9.62
N GLU A 368 -7.49 13.08 9.19
CA GLU A 368 -6.57 14.07 9.72
C GLU A 368 -7.03 15.51 9.41
N GLN A 369 -7.53 15.71 8.19
CA GLN A 369 -7.98 17.00 7.73
C GLN A 369 -9.17 17.53 8.52
N LEU A 370 -10.23 16.73 8.67
CA LEU A 370 -11.43 17.10 9.42
C LEU A 370 -11.09 17.29 10.90
N PHE A 371 -10.24 16.43 11.46
CA PHE A 371 -9.77 16.55 12.83
C PHE A 371 -9.04 17.87 13.07
N ARG A 372 -7.98 18.18 12.31
CA ARG A 372 -7.15 19.37 12.54
C ARG A 372 -7.84 20.69 12.20
N LYS A 373 -8.60 20.74 11.11
CA LYS A 373 -9.12 22.01 10.57
C LYS A 373 -10.51 22.39 11.08
N GLU A 374 -11.32 21.41 11.47
CA GLU A 374 -12.74 21.64 11.76
C GLU A 374 -13.09 21.14 13.16
N PHE A 375 -13.07 19.83 13.43
CA PHE A 375 -13.60 19.31 14.70
C PHE A 375 -12.76 19.67 15.93
N LYS A 376 -11.42 19.52 15.91
CA LYS A 376 -10.58 19.82 17.08
C LYS A 376 -10.59 21.31 17.46
N PRO A 377 -10.44 22.27 16.54
CA PRO A 377 -10.48 23.70 16.90
C PRO A 377 -11.79 24.14 17.57
N PHE A 378 -12.93 23.60 17.14
CA PHE A 378 -14.24 24.05 17.61
C PHE A 378 -14.86 23.18 18.73
N LEU A 379 -14.35 21.98 19.01
CA LEU A 379 -14.97 21.07 20.00
C LEU A 379 -14.05 20.66 21.15
N LYS A 380 -12.71 20.71 20.99
CA LYS A 380 -11.75 20.18 21.98
C LYS A 380 -11.92 20.76 23.39
N LYS A 381 -12.39 22.01 23.52
CA LYS A 381 -12.61 22.65 24.83
C LYS A 381 -13.76 22.03 25.62
N TRP A 382 -14.74 21.45 24.95
CA TRP A 382 -15.98 20.97 25.56
C TRP A 382 -16.14 19.45 25.53
N TYR A 383 -15.40 18.77 24.66
CA TYR A 383 -15.57 17.35 24.33
C TYR A 383 -14.24 16.68 23.99
N HIS A 384 -14.15 15.39 24.28
CA HIS A 384 -13.02 14.55 23.91
C HIS A 384 -13.13 14.15 22.44
N VAL A 385 -12.29 14.77 21.61
CA VAL A 385 -12.24 14.53 20.16
C VAL A 385 -11.04 13.67 19.81
N THR A 386 -11.26 12.59 19.08
CA THR A 386 -10.21 11.71 18.58
C THR A 386 -10.35 11.40 17.09
N ARG A 387 -9.31 10.78 16.53
CA ARG A 387 -9.18 10.44 15.12
C ARG A 387 -8.62 9.03 14.96
N LEU A 388 -9.14 8.28 13.99
CA LEU A 388 -8.80 6.88 13.76
C LEU A 388 -8.68 6.57 12.28
N SER A 389 -7.64 5.84 11.91
CA SER A 389 -7.45 5.35 10.55
C SER A 389 -6.64 4.07 10.59
N GLY A 390 -6.64 3.29 9.50
CA GLY A 390 -5.81 2.09 9.40
C GLY A 390 -4.31 2.36 9.58
N ASP A 391 -3.87 3.60 9.34
CA ASP A 391 -2.48 4.03 9.51
C ASP A 391 -2.15 4.41 10.97
N THR A 392 -3.14 4.49 11.86
CA THR A 392 -2.94 4.90 13.26
C THR A 392 -2.68 3.66 14.12
N GLN A 393 -1.44 3.47 14.59
CA GLN A 393 -1.14 2.49 15.63
C GLN A 393 -1.60 3.01 16.99
N LEU A 394 -2.73 2.51 17.48
CA LEU A 394 -3.19 2.80 18.83
C LEU A 394 -2.72 1.75 19.81
N LYS A 395 -2.40 2.18 21.03
CA LYS A 395 -2.14 1.31 22.19
C LYS A 395 -3.42 0.78 22.84
N ILE A 396 -4.58 1.30 22.43
CA ILE A 396 -5.90 1.01 23.01
C ILE A 396 -6.84 0.47 21.93
N THR A 397 -7.76 -0.39 22.34
CA THR A 397 -8.70 -1.04 21.42
C THR A 397 -9.81 -0.09 20.97
N PHE A 398 -10.45 -0.35 19.82
CA PHE A 398 -11.54 0.50 19.34
C PHE A 398 -12.73 0.60 20.32
N PRO A 399 -13.17 -0.48 21.01
CA PRO A 399 -14.14 -0.41 22.12
C PRO A 399 -13.75 0.58 23.23
N GLU A 400 -12.49 0.60 23.65
CA GLU A 400 -12.01 1.55 24.67
C GLU A 400 -12.02 2.99 24.17
N VAL A 401 -11.68 3.21 22.89
CA VAL A 401 -11.78 4.53 22.26
C VAL A 401 -13.23 5.01 22.25
N VAL A 402 -14.17 4.12 21.90
CA VAL A 402 -15.60 4.43 21.91
C VAL A 402 -16.06 4.79 23.32
N LYS A 403 -15.62 4.08 24.37
CA LYS A 403 -15.99 4.41 25.76
C LYS A 403 -15.44 5.77 26.21
N SER A 404 -14.18 6.07 25.88
CA SER A 404 -13.45 7.24 26.40
C SER A 404 -13.65 8.57 25.65
N HIS A 405 -14.20 8.55 24.43
CA HIS A 405 -14.31 9.75 23.59
C HIS A 405 -15.75 10.09 23.21
N ASP A 406 -16.03 11.40 23.10
CA ASP A 406 -17.34 11.93 22.74
C ASP A 406 -17.52 12.06 21.21
N VAL A 407 -16.43 12.42 20.52
CA VAL A 407 -16.41 12.64 19.07
C VAL A 407 -15.28 11.83 18.45
N ILE A 408 -15.64 10.92 17.54
CA ILE A 408 -14.70 10.01 16.89
C ILE A 408 -14.77 10.23 15.38
N ILE A 409 -13.64 10.58 14.77
CA ILE A 409 -13.53 10.74 13.32
C ILE A 409 -12.75 9.56 12.78
N SER A 410 -13.36 8.76 11.90
CA SER A 410 -12.77 7.50 11.47
C SER A 410 -13.03 7.18 10.02
N THR A 411 -12.12 6.42 9.41
CA THR A 411 -12.44 5.68 8.19
C THR A 411 -13.54 4.65 8.47
N ALA A 412 -14.48 4.51 7.54
CA ALA A 412 -15.66 3.67 7.70
C ALA A 412 -15.36 2.19 8.01
N GLN A 413 -14.28 1.65 7.44
CA GLN A 413 -13.93 0.23 7.57
C GLN A 413 -13.63 -0.17 9.02
N ILE A 414 -13.09 0.73 9.84
CA ILE A 414 -12.78 0.45 11.26
C ILE A 414 -14.06 0.11 12.02
N LEU A 415 -15.12 0.90 11.79
CA LEU A 415 -16.42 0.65 12.42
C LEU A 415 -17.05 -0.63 11.86
N GLU A 416 -16.96 -0.88 10.55
CA GLU A 416 -17.48 -2.13 9.96
C GLU A 416 -16.80 -3.37 10.52
N ASN A 417 -15.47 -3.37 10.65
CA ASN A 417 -14.71 -4.49 11.21
C ASN A 417 -15.12 -4.76 12.66
N SER A 418 -15.25 -3.72 13.46
CA SER A 418 -15.61 -3.87 14.88
C SER A 418 -17.05 -4.36 15.06
N LEU A 419 -17.97 -3.95 14.18
CA LEU A 419 -19.34 -4.47 14.13
C LEU A 419 -19.42 -5.93 13.63
N LEU A 420 -18.44 -6.40 12.85
CA LEU A 420 -18.36 -7.78 12.38
C LEU A 420 -17.83 -8.70 13.49
N ASN A 421 -16.73 -8.33 14.13
CA ASN A 421 -16.13 -9.11 15.23
C ASN A 421 -17.13 -9.32 16.39
N SER A 422 -17.93 -8.30 16.70
CA SER A 422 -19.02 -8.39 17.69
C SER A 422 -20.06 -9.46 17.33
N GLU A 423 -20.41 -9.63 16.05
CA GLU A 423 -21.37 -10.65 15.61
C GLU A 423 -20.79 -12.07 15.60
N GLU A 424 -19.46 -12.19 15.43
CA GLU A 424 -18.75 -13.48 15.40
C GLU A 424 -18.37 -13.99 16.80
N GLY A 425 -18.54 -13.16 17.83
CA GLY A 425 -18.34 -13.52 19.24
C GLY A 425 -16.87 -13.53 19.68
N GLU A 426 -15.99 -12.87 18.92
CA GLU A 426 -14.54 -12.87 19.17
C GLU A 426 -14.10 -11.79 20.18
N ASP A 427 -14.90 -10.74 20.44
CA ASP A 427 -14.55 -9.59 21.29
C ASP A 427 -15.76 -8.99 22.07
N ASP A 428 -15.51 -8.13 23.07
CA ASP A 428 -16.45 -7.25 23.83
C ASP A 428 -17.16 -6.17 22.95
N GLY A 429 -17.48 -6.50 21.69
CA GLY A 429 -17.62 -5.59 20.57
C GLY A 429 -18.64 -4.44 20.70
N ILE A 430 -18.53 -3.48 19.77
CA ILE A 430 -19.35 -2.26 19.72
C ILE A 430 -20.63 -2.49 18.93
N GLU A 431 -21.72 -1.87 19.36
CA GLU A 431 -22.98 -1.81 18.64
C GLU A 431 -23.25 -0.40 18.07
N LEU A 432 -24.19 -0.30 17.13
CA LEU A 432 -24.63 1.01 16.63
C LEU A 432 -25.40 1.83 17.68
N SER A 433 -25.93 1.17 18.72
CA SER A 433 -26.64 1.77 19.85
C SER A 433 -25.72 2.59 20.77
N ASP A 434 -24.41 2.35 20.72
CA ASP A 434 -23.40 3.11 21.46
C ASP A 434 -23.22 4.55 20.94
N PHE A 435 -23.71 4.83 19.73
CA PHE A 435 -23.65 6.14 19.11
C PHE A 435 -25.02 6.81 19.11
N SER A 436 -25.03 8.12 19.35
CA SER A 436 -26.24 8.94 19.31
C SER A 436 -26.39 9.71 18.00
N LEU A 437 -25.29 9.93 17.26
CA LEU A 437 -25.24 10.59 15.97
C LEU A 437 -24.13 9.99 15.11
N ILE A 438 -24.44 9.67 13.86
CA ILE A 438 -23.48 9.26 12.83
C ILE A 438 -23.55 10.26 11.67
N ILE A 439 -22.42 10.90 11.40
CA ILE A 439 -22.23 11.81 10.26
C ILE A 439 -21.44 11.05 9.19
N ILE A 440 -21.94 11.04 7.95
CA ILE A 440 -21.29 10.34 6.82
C ILE A 440 -20.88 11.38 5.78
N ASP A 441 -19.57 11.57 5.61
CA ASP A 441 -19.02 12.42 4.55
C ASP A 441 -18.98 11.69 3.20
N GLU A 442 -19.20 12.43 2.12
CA GLU A 442 -19.38 11.90 0.76
C GLU A 442 -20.41 10.75 0.71
N CYS A 443 -21.58 10.98 1.31
CA CYS A 443 -22.63 9.99 1.54
C CYS A 443 -23.25 9.42 0.24
N HIS A 444 -22.91 9.95 -0.93
CA HIS A 444 -23.30 9.39 -2.21
C HIS A 444 -22.70 7.99 -2.46
N HIS A 445 -21.64 7.63 -1.73
CA HIS A 445 -21.07 6.28 -1.70
C HIS A 445 -21.93 5.25 -0.94
N THR A 446 -23.01 5.66 -0.26
CA THR A 446 -23.92 4.74 0.44
C THR A 446 -24.83 4.00 -0.53
N ASN A 447 -24.22 3.17 -1.36
CA ASN A 447 -24.87 2.40 -2.41
C ASN A 447 -24.19 1.03 -2.59
N LYS A 448 -24.91 0.06 -3.18
CA LYS A 448 -24.41 -1.29 -3.49
C LYS A 448 -23.76 -1.96 -2.27
N GLU A 449 -22.51 -2.43 -2.40
CA GLU A 449 -21.74 -3.11 -1.33
C GLU A 449 -20.63 -2.23 -0.76
N ALA A 450 -20.75 -0.91 -0.89
CA ALA A 450 -19.82 0.00 -0.23
C ALA A 450 -19.97 -0.10 1.30
N VAL A 451 -18.88 0.18 2.01
CA VAL A 451 -18.76 0.06 3.47
C VAL A 451 -19.87 0.82 4.20
N TYR A 452 -20.14 2.08 3.80
CA TYR A 452 -21.23 2.87 4.37
C TYR A 452 -22.58 2.14 4.27
N ASN A 453 -22.86 1.50 3.13
CA ASN A 453 -24.13 0.81 2.94
C ASN A 453 -24.23 -0.48 3.76
N ASN A 454 -23.12 -1.15 4.06
CA ASN A 454 -23.12 -2.29 4.99
C ASN A 454 -23.46 -1.83 6.42
N ILE A 455 -22.83 -0.75 6.89
CA ILE A 455 -23.15 -0.13 8.20
C ILE A 455 -24.62 0.27 8.24
N MET A 456 -25.11 0.96 7.21
CA MET A 456 -26.51 1.38 7.15
C MET A 456 -27.49 0.20 7.02
N ARG A 457 -27.13 -0.90 6.35
CA ARG A 457 -27.97 -2.11 6.34
C ARG A 457 -28.09 -2.73 7.74
N ARG A 458 -27.07 -2.63 8.60
CA ARG A 458 -27.15 -3.02 10.03
C ARG A 458 -28.13 -2.12 10.78
N PHE A 459 -28.00 -0.80 10.60
CA PHE A 459 -28.95 0.19 11.13
C PHE A 459 -30.39 -0.13 10.73
N LEU A 460 -30.65 -0.37 9.44
CA LEU A 460 -31.99 -0.67 8.92
C LEU A 460 -32.54 -2.00 9.44
N LYS A 461 -31.71 -3.04 9.56
CA LYS A 461 -32.13 -4.31 10.21
C LYS A 461 -32.57 -4.07 11.64
N GLN A 462 -31.82 -3.28 12.41
CA GLN A 462 -32.17 -2.95 13.79
C GLN A 462 -33.43 -2.08 13.85
N LYS A 463 -33.62 -1.13 12.92
CA LYS A 463 -34.86 -0.35 12.78
C LYS A 463 -36.08 -1.24 12.55
N LEU A 464 -35.98 -2.22 11.65
CA LEU A 464 -37.06 -3.19 11.41
C LEU A 464 -37.32 -4.09 12.62
N LYS A 465 -36.27 -4.49 13.36
CA LYS A 465 -36.40 -5.23 14.62
C LYS A 465 -37.13 -4.38 15.66
N ASN A 466 -36.75 -3.11 15.83
CA ASN A 466 -37.43 -2.17 16.72
C ASN A 466 -38.91 -1.99 16.36
N ASN A 467 -39.26 -1.95 15.07
CA ASN A 467 -40.66 -1.88 14.66
C ASN A 467 -41.48 -3.12 15.09
N LYS A 468 -40.86 -4.31 15.12
CA LYS A 468 -41.51 -5.52 15.67
C LYS A 468 -41.62 -5.44 17.19
N LEU A 469 -40.54 -5.04 17.87
CA LEU A 469 -40.53 -4.87 19.32
C LEU A 469 -41.59 -3.87 19.80
N LYS A 470 -41.78 -2.75 19.08
CA LYS A 470 -42.86 -1.79 19.34
C LYS A 470 -44.25 -2.42 19.25
N LYS A 471 -44.49 -3.26 18.24
CA LYS A 471 -45.77 -3.98 18.09
C LYS A 471 -45.98 -5.02 19.21
N GLU A 472 -44.89 -5.57 19.73
CA GLU A 472 -44.88 -6.53 20.84
C GLU A 472 -44.82 -5.84 22.22
N ASN A 473 -44.88 -4.50 22.30
CA ASN A 473 -44.70 -3.71 23.53
C ASN A 473 -43.41 -4.02 24.31
N LYS A 474 -42.34 -4.38 23.61
CA LYS A 474 -41.01 -4.65 24.18
C LYS A 474 -40.10 -3.42 24.12
N PRO A 475 -39.12 -3.30 25.02
CA PRO A 475 -38.14 -2.21 24.99
C PRO A 475 -37.41 -2.19 23.65
N VAL A 476 -37.28 -1.01 23.07
CA VAL A 476 -36.59 -0.78 21.80
C VAL A 476 -35.14 -0.41 22.04
N ILE A 477 -34.27 -0.84 21.14
CA ILE A 477 -32.86 -0.45 21.18
C ILE A 477 -32.75 0.97 20.58
N PRO A 478 -32.07 1.92 21.23
CA PRO A 478 -31.88 3.26 20.68
C PRO A 478 -31.11 3.19 19.35
N LEU A 479 -31.43 4.11 18.45
CA LEU A 479 -30.77 4.24 17.14
C LEU A 479 -30.12 5.62 17.02
N PRO A 480 -28.93 5.72 16.42
CA PRO A 480 -28.29 7.00 16.17
C PRO A 480 -29.09 7.84 15.17
N GLN A 481 -29.04 9.16 15.34
CA GLN A 481 -29.39 10.08 14.25
C GLN A 481 -28.37 9.94 13.11
N ILE A 482 -28.82 10.07 11.86
CA ILE A 482 -27.97 9.95 10.66
C ILE A 482 -27.96 11.26 9.88
N VAL A 483 -26.76 11.78 9.59
CA VAL A 483 -26.57 12.96 8.74
C VAL A 483 -25.61 12.64 7.60
N GLY A 484 -26.12 12.60 6.37
CA GLY A 484 -25.30 12.42 5.16
C GLY A 484 -24.88 13.77 4.58
N LEU A 485 -23.61 13.92 4.21
CA LEU A 485 -23.08 15.10 3.54
C LEU A 485 -22.61 14.74 2.13
N THR A 486 -22.99 15.52 1.12
CA THR A 486 -22.47 15.33 -0.25
C THR A 486 -22.50 16.63 -1.05
N ALA A 487 -21.61 16.75 -2.05
CA ALA A 487 -21.73 17.76 -3.08
C ALA A 487 -22.84 17.43 -4.09
N SER A 488 -22.99 16.15 -4.41
CA SER A 488 -23.93 15.64 -5.40
C SER A 488 -24.27 14.18 -5.08
N PRO A 489 -25.55 13.79 -4.99
CA PRO A 489 -25.95 12.38 -4.88
C PRO A 489 -25.86 11.60 -6.21
N GLY A 490 -25.67 12.30 -7.34
CA GLY A 490 -25.67 11.71 -8.67
C GLY A 490 -27.02 11.16 -9.12
N VAL A 491 -27.01 10.40 -10.23
CA VAL A 491 -28.19 9.77 -10.84
C VAL A 491 -28.02 8.26 -11.09
N GLY A 492 -26.92 7.67 -10.63
CA GLY A 492 -26.68 6.22 -10.76
C GLY A 492 -26.57 5.74 -12.21
N GLY A 493 -26.12 6.61 -13.13
CA GLY A 493 -26.04 6.30 -14.56
C GLY A 493 -27.39 6.35 -15.30
N ALA A 494 -28.47 6.79 -14.66
CA ALA A 494 -29.80 6.87 -15.26
C ALA A 494 -29.80 7.65 -16.60
N LYS A 495 -30.62 7.15 -17.53
CA LYS A 495 -30.91 7.79 -18.84
C LYS A 495 -32.28 8.46 -18.87
N LYS A 496 -33.14 8.21 -17.87
CA LYS A 496 -34.52 8.69 -17.77
C LYS A 496 -34.75 9.36 -16.41
N GLN A 497 -35.58 10.40 -16.38
CA GLN A 497 -35.90 11.16 -15.16
C GLN A 497 -36.44 10.28 -14.02
N ALA A 498 -37.32 9.32 -14.32
CA ALA A 498 -37.88 8.40 -13.32
C ALA A 498 -36.80 7.52 -12.67
N LYS A 499 -35.80 7.07 -13.44
CA LYS A 499 -34.68 6.29 -12.91
C LYS A 499 -33.71 7.15 -12.08
N ALA A 500 -33.56 8.44 -12.40
CA ALA A 500 -32.82 9.36 -11.55
C ALA A 500 -33.55 9.59 -10.21
N GLU A 501 -34.87 9.75 -10.23
CA GLU A 501 -35.68 9.85 -9.01
C GLU A 501 -35.58 8.59 -8.15
N GLU A 502 -35.69 7.41 -8.75
CA GLU A 502 -35.48 6.12 -8.08
C GLU A 502 -34.08 6.02 -7.43
N HIS A 503 -33.03 6.49 -8.12
CA HIS A 503 -31.67 6.52 -7.55
C HIS A 503 -31.56 7.47 -6.34
N ILE A 504 -32.12 8.67 -6.41
CA ILE A 504 -32.15 9.61 -5.27
C ILE A 504 -32.91 9.00 -4.09
N LEU A 505 -34.07 8.39 -4.35
CA LEU A 505 -34.85 7.68 -3.33
C LEU A 505 -34.08 6.50 -2.74
N LYS A 506 -33.32 5.75 -3.54
CA LYS A 506 -32.49 4.64 -3.07
C LYS A 506 -31.39 5.11 -2.12
N ILE A 507 -30.72 6.23 -2.41
CA ILE A 507 -29.74 6.82 -1.48
C ILE A 507 -30.44 7.30 -0.19
N CYS A 508 -31.59 7.98 -0.31
CA CYS A 508 -32.39 8.38 0.85
C CYS A 508 -32.80 7.18 1.71
N ALA A 509 -33.22 6.09 1.08
CA ALA A 509 -33.65 4.86 1.74
C ALA A 509 -32.48 4.18 2.47
N ASN A 510 -31.33 4.09 1.81
CA ASN A 510 -30.11 3.53 2.41
C ASN A 510 -29.66 4.36 3.63
N LEU A 511 -29.75 5.70 3.57
CA LEU A 511 -29.37 6.59 4.69
C LEU A 511 -30.48 6.82 5.72
N ASP A 512 -31.64 6.19 5.53
CA ASP A 512 -32.84 6.42 6.35
C ASP A 512 -33.23 7.91 6.48
N ALA A 513 -33.03 8.67 5.41
CA ALA A 513 -33.28 10.10 5.39
C ALA A 513 -34.79 10.38 5.33
N VAL A 514 -35.25 11.35 6.12
CA VAL A 514 -36.62 11.90 6.05
C VAL A 514 -36.74 12.88 4.88
N THR A 515 -35.64 13.57 4.55
CA THR A 515 -35.58 14.49 3.42
C THR A 515 -34.14 14.72 2.99
N ILE A 516 -33.96 15.06 1.72
CA ILE A 516 -32.72 15.63 1.18
C ILE A 516 -32.85 17.15 1.19
N LYS A 517 -31.87 17.87 1.72
CA LYS A 517 -31.85 19.33 1.85
C LYS A 517 -30.88 19.97 0.87
N THR A 518 -31.37 20.94 0.13
CA THR A 518 -30.63 21.85 -0.74
C THR A 518 -30.99 23.29 -0.38
N VAL A 519 -30.11 24.24 -0.68
CA VAL A 519 -30.36 25.66 -0.46
C VAL A 519 -31.42 26.15 -1.45
N LYS A 520 -32.52 26.72 -0.94
CA LYS A 520 -33.59 27.33 -1.75
C LYS A 520 -33.76 28.80 -1.43
N GLN A 521 -33.95 29.15 -0.16
CA GLN A 521 -34.26 30.52 0.27
C GLN A 521 -33.05 31.45 0.09
N ASN A 522 -31.88 30.98 0.50
CA ASN A 522 -30.65 31.78 0.51
C ASN A 522 -29.74 31.50 -0.71
N ILE A 523 -30.33 31.18 -1.87
CA ILE A 523 -29.55 30.76 -3.05
C ILE A 523 -28.67 31.88 -3.62
N ASN A 524 -29.09 33.15 -3.49
CA ASN A 524 -28.32 34.30 -3.96
C ASN A 524 -27.01 34.43 -3.18
N LEU A 525 -27.07 34.30 -1.85
CA LEU A 525 -25.88 34.31 -0.98
C LEU A 525 -24.91 33.16 -1.30
N LEU A 526 -25.45 31.98 -1.65
CA LEU A 526 -24.62 30.84 -2.06
C LEU A 526 -23.90 31.12 -3.39
N LYS A 527 -24.58 31.73 -4.36
CA LYS A 527 -24.01 32.10 -5.67
C LYS A 527 -22.96 33.21 -5.57
N GLU A 528 -23.14 34.15 -4.65
CA GLU A 528 -22.14 35.20 -4.38
C GLU A 528 -20.85 34.61 -3.79
N GLN A 529 -20.99 33.62 -2.91
CA GLN A 529 -19.84 32.96 -2.30
C GLN A 529 -19.14 31.96 -3.24
N ILE A 530 -19.90 31.22 -4.04
CA ILE A 530 -19.38 30.16 -4.91
C ILE A 530 -19.64 30.56 -6.36
N LYS A 531 -18.60 31.10 -7.00
CA LYS A 531 -18.62 31.41 -8.43
C LYS A 531 -18.36 30.15 -9.23
N GLU A 532 -19.24 29.84 -10.19
CA GLU A 532 -19.02 28.73 -11.11
C GLU A 532 -18.00 29.11 -12.20
N PRO A 533 -17.08 28.21 -12.56
CA PRO A 533 -16.08 28.48 -13.59
C PRO A 533 -16.70 28.49 -15.00
N CYS A 534 -16.06 29.21 -15.92
CA CYS A 534 -16.44 29.17 -17.34
C CYS A 534 -16.08 27.81 -17.96
N LYS A 535 -17.07 27.11 -18.52
CA LYS A 535 -16.88 25.82 -19.21
C LYS A 535 -16.47 26.03 -20.67
N LYS A 536 -15.34 25.45 -21.08
CA LYS A 536 -14.84 25.48 -22.46
C LYS A 536 -14.60 24.06 -23.00
N PHE A 537 -14.85 23.86 -24.29
CA PHE A 537 -14.49 22.64 -25.02
C PHE A 537 -13.37 22.97 -26.00
N VAL A 538 -12.29 22.20 -25.96
CA VAL A 538 -11.16 22.33 -26.89
C VAL A 538 -11.02 21.02 -27.64
N ILE A 539 -11.40 21.06 -28.92
CA ILE A 539 -11.42 19.89 -29.79
C ILE A 539 -10.16 19.91 -30.68
N ALA A 540 -9.47 18.77 -30.73
CA ALA A 540 -8.36 18.51 -31.64
C ALA A 540 -8.86 17.64 -32.80
N ASP A 541 -8.58 18.06 -34.04
CA ASP A 541 -8.96 17.32 -35.23
C ASP A 541 -7.81 16.43 -35.69
N ASP A 542 -8.08 15.17 -36.06
CA ASP A 542 -7.02 14.22 -36.44
C ASP A 542 -6.66 14.34 -37.93
N THR A 543 -6.12 15.50 -38.32
CA THR A 543 -5.85 15.83 -39.74
C THR A 543 -4.41 15.53 -40.16
N LYS A 544 -3.51 15.24 -39.21
CA LYS A 544 -2.09 15.00 -39.48
C LYS A 544 -1.82 13.53 -39.74
N LYS A 545 -0.92 13.25 -40.69
CA LYS A 545 -0.38 11.89 -40.88
C LYS A 545 0.43 11.48 -39.67
N ASP A 546 0.23 10.25 -39.20
CA ASP A 546 0.95 9.65 -38.09
C ASP A 546 1.80 8.46 -38.58
N PRO A 547 3.04 8.72 -39.04
CA PRO A 547 3.91 7.66 -39.56
C PRO A 547 4.39 6.69 -38.47
N PHE A 548 4.35 7.08 -37.19
CA PHE A 548 4.68 6.21 -36.08
C PHE A 548 3.57 5.18 -35.85
N LYS A 549 2.31 5.63 -35.81
CA LYS A 549 1.12 4.77 -35.78
C LYS A 549 1.10 3.80 -36.94
N ASP A 550 1.29 4.27 -38.18
CA ASP A 550 1.35 3.41 -39.36
C ASP A 550 2.40 2.29 -39.21
N LYS A 551 3.56 2.63 -38.64
CA LYS A 551 4.62 1.65 -38.41
C LYS A 551 4.29 0.63 -37.32
N LEU A 552 3.60 1.04 -36.25
CA LEU A 552 3.10 0.11 -35.24
C LEU A 552 2.03 -0.83 -35.81
N LEU A 553 1.11 -0.31 -36.63
CA LEU A 553 0.09 -1.11 -37.30
C LEU A 553 0.72 -2.17 -38.23
N GLU A 554 1.77 -1.82 -38.97
CA GLU A 554 2.55 -2.77 -39.79
C GLU A 554 3.13 -3.91 -38.93
N ILE A 555 3.72 -3.59 -37.78
CA ILE A 555 4.30 -4.58 -36.86
C ILE A 555 3.20 -5.48 -36.27
N MET A 556 2.10 -4.89 -35.79
CA MET A 556 0.98 -5.66 -35.24
C MET A 556 0.36 -6.60 -36.28
N THR A 557 0.24 -6.15 -37.54
CA THR A 557 -0.26 -6.98 -38.65
C THR A 557 0.67 -8.16 -38.94
N LYS A 558 2.00 -7.95 -38.89
CA LYS A 558 2.99 -9.03 -39.01
C LYS A 558 2.85 -10.07 -37.89
N ILE A 559 2.62 -9.61 -36.65
CA ILE A 559 2.38 -10.52 -35.52
C ILE A 559 1.08 -11.30 -35.71
N GLN A 560 -0.02 -10.63 -36.10
CA GLN A 560 -1.29 -11.30 -36.39
C GLN A 560 -1.18 -12.35 -37.49
N THR A 561 -0.43 -12.04 -38.56
CA THR A 561 -0.17 -12.96 -39.67
C THR A 561 0.61 -14.19 -39.19
N PHE A 562 1.62 -13.98 -38.33
CA PHE A 562 2.41 -15.06 -37.74
C PHE A 562 1.55 -16.02 -36.90
N CYS A 563 0.56 -15.51 -36.15
CA CYS A 563 -0.31 -16.31 -35.29
C CYS A 563 -1.65 -16.68 -35.98
N GLN A 564 -1.83 -16.33 -37.26
CA GLN A 564 -3.02 -16.65 -38.07
C GLN A 564 -4.34 -16.16 -37.45
N ILE A 565 -4.32 -15.00 -36.80
CA ILE A 565 -5.44 -14.40 -36.10
C ILE A 565 -5.92 -13.14 -36.83
N ASN A 566 -7.23 -13.02 -37.04
CA ASN A 566 -7.83 -11.84 -37.67
C ASN A 566 -9.06 -11.37 -36.86
N PRO A 567 -8.88 -10.44 -35.90
CA PRO A 567 -9.99 -9.90 -35.13
C PRO A 567 -10.85 -8.95 -35.96
N MET A 568 -12.13 -8.84 -35.60
CA MET A 568 -13.07 -7.87 -36.19
C MET A 568 -12.91 -6.44 -35.64
N SER A 569 -12.05 -6.24 -34.63
CA SER A 569 -11.88 -4.96 -33.94
C SER A 569 -10.66 -4.21 -34.44
N ASP A 570 -10.75 -2.88 -34.48
CA ASP A 570 -9.65 -2.01 -34.90
C ASP A 570 -8.54 -1.93 -33.84
N PHE A 571 -7.29 -1.82 -34.30
CA PHE A 571 -6.12 -1.62 -33.44
C PHE A 571 -6.20 -0.31 -32.64
N GLY A 572 -5.52 -0.27 -31.49
CA GLY A 572 -5.47 0.89 -30.60
C GLY A 572 -6.74 1.08 -29.77
N THR A 573 -7.73 0.20 -29.89
CA THR A 573 -9.04 0.36 -29.23
C THR A 573 -9.19 -0.51 -27.97
N GLN A 574 -10.14 -0.15 -27.10
CA GLN A 574 -10.48 -0.94 -25.92
C GLN A 574 -11.12 -2.30 -26.25
N PRO A 575 -12.01 -2.44 -27.26
CA PRO A 575 -12.50 -3.75 -27.72
C PRO A 575 -11.38 -4.69 -28.15
N TYR A 576 -10.37 -4.18 -28.87
CA TYR A 576 -9.20 -4.97 -29.26
C TYR A 576 -8.41 -5.48 -28.05
N GLU A 577 -8.18 -4.63 -27.05
CA GLU A 577 -7.53 -5.04 -25.80
C GLU A 577 -8.31 -6.15 -25.07
N GLN A 578 -9.64 -6.02 -24.99
CA GLN A 578 -10.50 -7.03 -24.35
C GLN A 578 -10.43 -8.37 -25.10
N TRP A 579 -10.45 -8.32 -26.43
CA TRP A 579 -10.30 -9.51 -27.26
C TRP A 579 -8.94 -10.18 -27.03
N LEU A 580 -7.84 -9.42 -26.98
CA LEU A 580 -6.51 -9.95 -26.67
C LEU A 580 -6.43 -10.62 -25.30
N ILE A 581 -7.04 -10.03 -24.26
CA ILE A 581 -7.09 -10.62 -22.92
C ILE A 581 -7.87 -11.94 -22.93
N GLN A 582 -8.98 -12.01 -23.66
CA GLN A 582 -9.75 -13.25 -23.79
C GLN A 582 -8.97 -14.32 -24.55
N MET A 583 -8.27 -13.93 -25.62
CA MET A 583 -7.41 -14.80 -26.40
C MET A 583 -6.25 -15.34 -25.57
N GLU A 584 -5.54 -14.49 -24.81
CA GLU A 584 -4.46 -14.89 -23.90
C GLU A 584 -4.96 -15.94 -22.88
N LYS A 585 -6.11 -15.69 -22.25
CA LYS A 585 -6.73 -16.60 -21.28
C LYS A 585 -7.15 -17.94 -21.91
N LYS A 586 -7.69 -17.90 -23.12
CA LYS A 586 -8.09 -19.11 -23.87
C LYS A 586 -6.85 -19.93 -24.23
N ALA A 587 -5.86 -19.31 -24.86
CA ALA A 587 -4.62 -19.94 -25.28
C ALA A 587 -3.85 -20.55 -24.09
N ALA A 588 -3.82 -19.86 -22.93
CA ALA A 588 -3.20 -20.40 -21.72
C ALA A 588 -3.94 -21.64 -21.16
N LYS A 589 -5.27 -21.70 -21.24
CA LYS A 589 -6.03 -22.90 -20.84
C LYS A 589 -5.79 -24.06 -21.79
N GLU A 590 -5.72 -23.78 -23.08
CA GLU A 590 -5.47 -24.77 -24.13
C GLU A 590 -4.00 -25.23 -24.18
N GLY A 591 -3.09 -24.50 -23.53
CA GLY A 591 -1.65 -24.76 -23.58
C GLY A 591 -0.99 -24.27 -24.88
N ASN A 592 -1.68 -23.44 -25.67
CA ASN A 592 -1.15 -22.85 -26.88
C ASN A 592 -0.24 -21.65 -26.54
N ARG A 593 1.05 -21.92 -26.37
CA ARG A 593 2.07 -20.92 -26.05
C ARG A 593 2.18 -19.83 -27.12
N LYS A 594 2.14 -20.21 -28.41
CA LYS A 594 2.36 -19.28 -29.52
C LYS A 594 1.35 -18.13 -29.46
N ASP A 595 0.06 -18.47 -29.45
CA ASP A 595 -1.01 -17.47 -29.48
C ASP A 595 -1.04 -16.62 -28.20
N ARG A 596 -0.73 -17.24 -27.06
CA ARG A 596 -0.68 -16.55 -25.76
C ARG A 596 0.42 -15.49 -25.71
N VAL A 597 1.63 -15.83 -26.17
CA VAL A 597 2.76 -14.88 -26.19
C VAL A 597 2.50 -13.81 -27.26
N CYS A 598 1.98 -14.18 -28.43
CA CYS A 598 1.51 -13.20 -29.42
C CYS A 598 0.49 -12.21 -28.83
N ALA A 599 -0.49 -12.70 -28.07
CA ALA A 599 -1.52 -11.89 -27.45
C ALA A 599 -0.93 -10.86 -26.46
N GLU A 600 0.02 -11.31 -25.63
CA GLU A 600 0.72 -10.49 -24.65
C GLU A 600 1.50 -9.35 -25.34
N HIS A 601 2.25 -9.66 -26.40
CA HIS A 601 2.98 -8.64 -27.17
C HIS A 601 2.04 -7.69 -27.93
N LEU A 602 1.02 -8.21 -28.62
CA LEU A 602 0.01 -7.40 -29.29
C LEU A 602 -0.68 -6.44 -28.31
N ARG A 603 -0.88 -6.86 -27.07
CA ARG A 603 -1.44 -6.00 -26.02
C ARG A 603 -0.53 -4.82 -25.71
N LYS A 604 0.78 -5.04 -25.62
CA LYS A 604 1.77 -3.96 -25.42
C LYS A 604 1.84 -3.00 -26.61
N TYR A 605 1.73 -3.49 -27.84
CA TYR A 605 1.60 -2.61 -29.01
C TYR A 605 0.28 -1.83 -29.02
N ASN A 606 -0.83 -2.45 -28.61
CA ASN A 606 -2.12 -1.78 -28.48
C ASN A 606 -2.10 -0.68 -27.39
N GLU A 607 -1.46 -0.96 -26.26
CA GLU A 607 -1.18 0.03 -25.20
C GLU A 607 -0.33 1.18 -25.76
N ALA A 608 0.73 0.89 -26.53
CA ALA A 608 1.57 1.91 -27.17
C ALA A 608 0.78 2.80 -28.16
N LEU A 609 -0.18 2.24 -28.91
CA LEU A 609 -1.07 3.03 -29.77
C LEU A 609 -1.97 3.97 -28.95
N GLN A 610 -2.56 3.49 -27.86
CA GLN A 610 -3.39 4.33 -26.97
C GLN A 610 -2.55 5.43 -26.29
N ILE A 611 -1.30 5.12 -25.94
CA ILE A 611 -0.34 6.07 -25.41
C ILE A 611 -0.05 7.14 -26.47
N ASN A 612 0.27 6.74 -27.71
CA ASN A 612 0.53 7.66 -28.81
C ASN A 612 -0.66 8.58 -29.11
N ASP A 613 -1.88 8.03 -29.10
CA ASP A 613 -3.10 8.80 -29.31
C ASP A 613 -3.32 9.83 -28.19
N THR A 614 -2.75 9.66 -26.99
CA THR A 614 -2.99 10.56 -25.84
C THR A 614 -1.82 11.46 -25.46
N ILE A 615 -0.58 10.99 -25.55
CA ILE A 615 0.64 11.71 -25.16
C ILE A 615 1.64 11.74 -26.33
N ARG A 616 2.95 11.65 -26.08
CA ARG A 616 3.98 11.72 -27.12
C ARG A 616 4.32 10.35 -27.68
N MET A 617 4.73 10.30 -28.95
CA MET A 617 5.27 9.10 -29.60
C MET A 617 6.47 8.51 -28.82
N ILE A 618 7.32 9.36 -28.24
CA ILE A 618 8.49 8.91 -27.48
C ILE A 618 8.11 8.11 -26.23
N ASP A 619 7.00 8.47 -25.58
CA ASP A 619 6.52 7.75 -24.40
C ASP A 619 5.96 6.36 -24.78
N ALA A 620 5.31 6.26 -25.96
CA ALA A 620 4.87 4.99 -26.52
C ALA A 620 6.06 4.09 -26.93
N TYR A 621 7.11 4.68 -27.50
CA TYR A 621 8.36 3.99 -27.80
C TYR A 621 9.05 3.47 -26.53
N ASN A 622 9.21 4.33 -25.52
CA ASN A 622 9.84 3.98 -24.24
C ASN A 622 9.09 2.86 -23.52
N HIS A 623 7.75 2.85 -23.60
CA HIS A 623 6.93 1.75 -23.09
C HIS A 623 7.30 0.39 -23.71
N LEU A 624 7.40 0.35 -25.05
CA LEU A 624 7.80 -0.87 -25.77
C LEU A 624 9.27 -1.25 -25.50
N GLU A 625 10.18 -0.27 -25.50
CA GLU A 625 11.59 -0.50 -25.22
C GLU A 625 11.80 -1.09 -23.82
N THR A 626 11.11 -0.55 -22.81
CA THR A 626 11.16 -1.07 -21.43
C THR A 626 10.67 -2.51 -21.37
N PHE A 627 9.56 -2.82 -22.05
CA PHE A 627 9.01 -4.18 -22.11
C PHE A 627 9.97 -5.17 -22.77
N TYR A 628 10.55 -4.84 -23.93
CA TYR A 628 11.45 -5.75 -24.63
C TYR A 628 12.83 -5.89 -23.97
N ASN A 629 13.32 -4.85 -23.30
CA ASN A 629 14.52 -4.96 -22.47
C ASN A 629 14.28 -5.89 -21.28
N ASP A 630 13.10 -5.79 -20.64
CA ASP A 630 12.73 -6.67 -19.54
C ASP A 630 12.55 -8.13 -19.98
N GLU A 631 11.90 -8.36 -21.12
CA GLU A 631 11.81 -9.71 -21.70
C GLU A 631 13.18 -10.27 -22.06
N LYS A 632 14.05 -9.46 -22.67
CA LYS A 632 15.43 -9.86 -22.96
C LYS A 632 16.13 -10.34 -21.68
N GLU A 633 16.13 -9.52 -20.62
CA GLU A 633 16.76 -9.85 -19.35
C GLU A 633 16.19 -11.13 -18.70
N LYS A 634 14.85 -11.31 -18.71
CA LYS A 634 14.23 -12.55 -18.18
C LYS A 634 14.70 -13.80 -18.92
N LYS A 635 14.85 -13.70 -20.25
CA LYS A 635 15.31 -14.84 -21.06
C LYS A 635 16.80 -15.09 -20.88
N PHE A 636 17.62 -14.06 -20.75
CA PHE A 636 19.05 -14.21 -20.46
C PHE A 636 19.30 -14.81 -19.06
N ALA A 637 18.55 -14.39 -18.04
CA ALA A 637 18.66 -14.96 -16.69
C ALA A 637 18.38 -16.48 -16.68
N VAL A 638 17.43 -16.94 -17.48
CA VAL A 638 17.14 -18.37 -17.66
C VAL A 638 18.28 -19.10 -18.38
N LEU A 639 18.98 -18.43 -19.30
CA LEU A 639 20.04 -19.01 -20.13
C LEU A 639 21.39 -19.10 -19.40
N LEU A 640 21.64 -18.20 -18.44
CA LEU A 640 22.92 -18.14 -17.72
C LEU A 640 22.99 -19.11 -16.53
N GLY A 641 21.86 -19.57 -15.99
CA GLY A 641 21.85 -20.46 -14.81
C GLY A 641 22.45 -19.78 -13.56
N ASP A 642 22.42 -20.48 -12.43
CA ASP A 642 22.89 -20.00 -11.11
C ASP A 642 24.44 -19.94 -11.00
N ASP A 643 25.17 -19.97 -12.12
CA ASP A 643 26.65 -19.94 -12.16
C ASP A 643 27.17 -18.49 -12.09
N SER A 644 26.61 -17.66 -11.20
CA SER A 644 27.25 -16.41 -10.80
C SER A 644 28.11 -16.67 -9.56
N ASP A 645 29.17 -17.47 -9.74
CA ASP A 645 30.42 -17.12 -9.10
C ASP A 645 30.87 -15.82 -9.77
N GLU A 646 31.09 -14.77 -9.00
CA GLU A 646 31.68 -13.52 -9.47
C GLU A 646 33.10 -13.81 -9.99
N SER A 647 33.23 -14.13 -11.27
CA SER A 647 34.53 -14.23 -11.94
C SER A 647 34.81 -12.94 -12.70
N ASP A 648 35.70 -12.15 -12.12
CA ASP A 648 36.72 -11.28 -12.71
C ASP A 648 36.47 -10.73 -14.12
N ASP A 649 36.27 -9.42 -14.13
CA ASP A 649 36.54 -8.53 -15.26
C ASP A 649 38.04 -8.61 -15.60
N ASN A 650 38.39 -9.41 -16.61
CA ASN A 650 39.60 -9.20 -17.38
C ASN A 650 39.25 -9.42 -18.85
N GLY A 651 39.22 -8.32 -19.59
CA GLY A 651 39.19 -8.35 -21.03
C GLY A 651 40.44 -9.02 -21.57
N ASP A 652 40.25 -10.09 -22.34
CA ASP A 652 41.01 -10.33 -23.56
C ASP A 652 40.23 -11.29 -24.46
N ASP A 653 40.14 -10.89 -25.72
CA ASP A 653 39.56 -11.67 -26.82
C ASP A 653 40.43 -12.91 -27.10
N ASP A 654 39.91 -14.13 -26.90
CA ASP A 654 40.21 -15.23 -27.83
C ASP A 654 39.17 -16.36 -27.81
N VAL A 655 39.05 -17.02 -28.95
CA VAL A 655 37.93 -17.86 -29.39
C VAL A 655 38.05 -19.31 -28.90
N GLY A 656 36.96 -19.80 -28.28
CA GLY A 656 36.40 -21.14 -28.50
C GLY A 656 36.71 -22.22 -27.46
N ASP A 657 35.67 -22.68 -26.74
CA ASP A 657 35.14 -24.05 -26.84
C ASP A 657 33.84 -24.24 -26.01
N GLY A 658 32.86 -24.97 -26.57
CA GLY A 658 32.14 -25.97 -25.76
C GLY A 658 30.80 -25.72 -25.02
N LYS A 659 30.11 -24.55 -25.06
CA LYS A 659 28.70 -24.48 -24.57
C LYS A 659 27.72 -24.37 -25.75
N PRO A 660 26.79 -25.32 -25.97
CA PRO A 660 25.83 -25.23 -27.07
C PRO A 660 24.89 -24.02 -26.83
N PRO A 661 24.61 -23.18 -27.84
CA PRO A 661 23.70 -22.06 -27.65
C PRO A 661 22.29 -22.61 -27.41
N LEU A 662 21.83 -22.54 -26.16
CA LEU A 662 20.48 -22.92 -25.76
C LEU A 662 19.48 -22.01 -26.51
N LYS A 663 18.74 -22.59 -27.47
CA LYS A 663 17.89 -21.85 -28.41
C LYS A 663 16.68 -21.24 -27.71
N LEU A 664 16.49 -19.93 -27.89
CA LEU A 664 15.22 -19.26 -27.62
C LEU A 664 14.08 -19.97 -28.38
N HIS A 665 12.89 -19.99 -27.79
CA HIS A 665 11.71 -20.52 -28.47
C HIS A 665 11.42 -19.68 -29.73
N GLU A 666 11.07 -20.33 -30.85
CA GLU A 666 10.87 -19.70 -32.18
C GLU A 666 9.98 -18.44 -32.11
N THR A 667 8.86 -18.51 -31.38
CA THR A 667 7.96 -17.35 -31.16
C THR A 667 8.65 -16.17 -30.48
N ASP A 668 9.46 -16.41 -29.44
CA ASP A 668 10.11 -15.34 -28.69
C ASP A 668 11.19 -14.69 -29.56
N ASP A 669 11.96 -15.50 -30.30
CA ASP A 669 12.98 -15.04 -31.23
C ASP A 669 12.38 -14.20 -32.37
N PHE A 670 11.27 -14.65 -32.97
CA PHE A 670 10.51 -13.87 -33.96
C PHE A 670 10.06 -12.51 -33.41
N LEU A 671 9.43 -12.47 -32.22
CA LEU A 671 8.87 -11.25 -31.65
C LEU A 671 9.95 -10.25 -31.22
N ILE A 672 11.05 -10.74 -30.66
CA ILE A 672 12.20 -9.95 -30.22
C ILE A 672 12.92 -9.39 -31.46
N SER A 673 13.29 -10.24 -32.43
CA SER A 673 13.95 -9.81 -33.67
C SER A 673 13.10 -8.79 -34.45
N LEU A 674 11.78 -8.97 -34.50
CA LEU A 674 10.86 -8.04 -35.14
C LEU A 674 10.90 -6.65 -34.49
N PHE A 675 10.93 -6.56 -33.16
CA PHE A 675 11.06 -5.28 -32.46
C PHE A 675 12.42 -4.63 -32.72
N TRP A 676 13.52 -5.36 -32.50
CA TRP A 676 14.88 -4.82 -32.64
C TRP A 676 15.20 -4.40 -34.08
N GLY A 677 14.70 -5.13 -35.08
CA GLY A 677 14.81 -4.76 -36.49
C GLY A 677 14.10 -3.44 -36.83
N ASN A 678 13.05 -3.07 -36.08
CA ASN A 678 12.32 -1.82 -36.28
C ASN A 678 12.69 -0.71 -35.27
N LYS A 679 13.46 -1.01 -34.21
CA LYS A 679 13.78 -0.11 -33.10
C LYS A 679 14.36 1.23 -33.56
N LYS A 680 15.37 1.22 -34.44
CA LYS A 680 16.02 2.44 -34.93
C LYS A 680 15.04 3.35 -35.68
N LYS A 681 14.17 2.76 -36.51
CA LYS A 681 13.15 3.50 -37.28
C LYS A 681 12.09 4.08 -36.35
N LEU A 682 11.57 3.30 -35.40
CA LEU A 682 10.60 3.76 -34.41
C LEU A 682 11.15 4.92 -33.57
N LYS A 683 12.40 4.83 -33.10
CA LYS A 683 13.05 5.90 -32.33
C LYS A 683 13.18 7.19 -33.13
N LYS A 684 13.60 7.10 -34.40
CA LYS A 684 13.72 8.26 -35.30
C LYS A 684 12.37 8.93 -35.58
N LEU A 685 11.31 8.14 -35.79
CA LEU A 685 9.96 8.67 -35.98
C LEU A 685 9.43 9.35 -34.71
N ALA A 686 9.66 8.73 -33.54
CA ALA A 686 9.18 9.25 -32.27
C ALA A 686 9.83 10.57 -31.82
N GLN A 687 11.04 10.86 -32.30
CA GLN A 687 11.77 12.10 -32.01
C GLN A 687 11.39 13.25 -32.96
N ASN A 688 10.60 13.01 -34.01
CA ASN A 688 10.23 14.06 -34.95
C ASN A 688 9.10 14.95 -34.38
N PRO A 689 9.33 16.24 -34.11
CA PRO A 689 8.32 17.15 -33.55
C PRO A 689 7.21 17.54 -34.55
N GLU A 690 7.41 17.36 -35.86
CA GLU A 690 6.41 17.74 -36.88
C GLU A 690 5.07 17.00 -36.71
N HIS A 691 5.16 15.75 -36.23
CA HIS A 691 4.02 14.87 -35.98
C HIS A 691 3.58 14.88 -34.50
N GLU A 692 3.83 15.98 -33.76
CA GLU A 692 3.33 16.13 -32.39
C GLU A 692 1.79 16.05 -32.35
N ASN A 693 1.29 15.32 -31.35
CA ASN A 693 -0.14 15.09 -31.11
C ASN A 693 -0.90 16.42 -30.96
N GLU A 694 -1.97 16.60 -31.75
CA GLU A 694 -2.73 17.85 -31.74
C GLU A 694 -3.35 18.16 -30.37
N LYS A 695 -3.75 17.15 -29.59
CA LYS A 695 -4.27 17.36 -28.24
C LYS A 695 -3.22 17.99 -27.32
N LEU A 696 -1.94 17.63 -27.46
CA LEU A 696 -0.86 18.26 -26.69
C LEU A 696 -0.66 19.72 -27.10
N ILE A 697 -0.79 20.04 -28.39
CA ILE A 697 -0.73 21.42 -28.88
C ILE A 697 -1.89 22.24 -28.29
N LYS A 698 -3.11 21.72 -28.34
CA LYS A 698 -4.29 22.36 -27.75
C LYS A 698 -4.15 22.53 -26.23
N LEU A 699 -3.63 21.52 -25.54
CA LEU A 699 -3.33 21.57 -24.11
C LEU A 699 -2.29 22.64 -23.80
N ARG A 700 -1.19 22.70 -24.56
CA ARG A 700 -0.14 23.72 -24.44
C ARG A 700 -0.75 25.12 -24.56
N ASN A 701 -1.52 25.38 -25.62
CA ASN A 701 -2.14 26.69 -25.83
C ASN A 701 -3.06 27.08 -24.66
N THR A 702 -3.85 26.12 -24.16
CA THR A 702 -4.75 26.33 -23.01
C THR A 702 -3.98 26.69 -21.73
N ILE A 703 -2.88 25.99 -21.44
CA ILE A 703 -2.04 26.27 -20.28
C ILE A 703 -1.37 27.64 -20.43
N MET A 704 -0.77 27.91 -21.58
CA MET A 704 -0.06 29.17 -21.84
C MET A 704 -0.98 30.39 -21.73
N GLU A 705 -2.18 30.33 -22.32
CA GLU A 705 -3.18 31.40 -22.22
C GLU A 705 -3.54 31.71 -20.76
N GLN A 706 -3.77 30.66 -19.96
CA GLN A 706 -4.19 30.86 -18.57
C GLN A 706 -3.06 31.39 -17.67
N TYR A 707 -1.86 30.84 -17.78
CA TYR A 707 -0.73 31.22 -16.92
C TYR A 707 -0.15 32.58 -17.29
N SER A 708 -0.25 33.00 -18.56
CA SER A 708 0.10 34.36 -18.97
C SER A 708 -0.91 35.40 -18.49
N ARG A 709 -2.18 35.02 -18.30
CA ARG A 709 -3.25 35.93 -17.83
C ARG A 709 -3.18 36.22 -16.33
N THR A 710 -2.59 35.33 -15.54
CA THR A 710 -2.60 35.41 -14.07
C THR A 710 -1.16 35.31 -13.55
N GLU A 711 -0.42 36.42 -13.63
CA GLU A 711 1.00 36.46 -13.26
C GLU A 711 1.23 36.05 -11.79
N GLY A 712 2.16 35.11 -11.58
CA GLY A 712 2.70 34.74 -10.26
C GLY A 712 1.82 33.91 -9.32
N SER A 713 0.48 33.89 -9.50
CA SER A 713 -0.44 33.19 -8.57
C SER A 713 -1.33 32.12 -9.20
N ALA A 714 -1.22 31.89 -10.51
CA ALA A 714 -2.02 30.89 -11.21
C ALA A 714 -1.84 29.50 -10.63
N ARG A 715 -2.94 28.78 -10.39
CA ARG A 715 -2.94 27.36 -10.02
C ARG A 715 -3.85 26.56 -10.92
N GLY A 716 -3.44 25.34 -11.26
CA GLY A 716 -4.25 24.48 -12.10
C GLY A 716 -4.13 22.99 -11.82
N ILE A 717 -5.10 22.23 -12.33
CA ILE A 717 -5.13 20.77 -12.29
C ILE A 717 -5.43 20.23 -13.70
N ILE A 718 -4.66 19.25 -14.14
CA ILE A 718 -4.90 18.46 -15.35
C ILE A 718 -5.31 17.06 -14.93
N PHE A 719 -6.55 16.67 -15.20
CA PHE A 719 -7.05 15.33 -15.00
C PHE A 719 -6.82 14.45 -16.22
N THR A 720 -6.19 13.30 -16.02
CA THR A 720 -5.94 12.31 -17.07
C THR A 720 -6.28 10.89 -16.61
N LYS A 721 -6.42 9.95 -17.56
CA LYS A 721 -6.97 8.61 -17.29
C LYS A 721 -5.99 7.67 -16.60
N THR A 722 -4.71 7.65 -16.99
CA THR A 722 -3.76 6.63 -16.55
C THR A 722 -2.64 7.24 -15.71
N ARG A 723 -1.98 6.40 -14.89
CA ARG A 723 -0.81 6.84 -14.11
C ARG A 723 0.36 7.22 -15.03
N GLN A 724 0.55 6.43 -16.09
CA GLN A 724 1.57 6.68 -17.09
C GLN A 724 1.35 8.01 -17.82
N SER A 725 0.12 8.34 -18.20
CA SER A 725 -0.16 9.63 -18.84
C SER A 725 0.07 10.79 -17.87
N ALA A 726 -0.25 10.63 -16.59
CA ALA A 726 0.03 11.67 -15.58
C ALA A 726 1.53 11.94 -15.42
N TYR A 727 2.34 10.88 -15.34
CA TYR A 727 3.79 10.99 -15.28
C TYR A 727 4.38 11.59 -16.56
N ALA A 728 3.99 11.08 -17.73
CA ALA A 728 4.53 11.53 -19.00
C ALA A 728 4.16 12.97 -19.34
N LEU A 729 2.93 13.42 -19.03
CA LEU A 729 2.54 14.83 -19.16
C LEU A 729 3.35 15.73 -18.22
N SER A 730 3.64 15.26 -17.00
CA SER A 730 4.52 15.99 -16.07
C SER A 730 5.92 16.14 -16.66
N GLN A 731 6.50 15.08 -17.23
CA GLN A 731 7.81 15.14 -17.88
C GLN A 731 7.80 16.05 -19.11
N TRP A 732 6.78 15.95 -19.96
CA TRP A 732 6.62 16.83 -21.13
C TRP A 732 6.57 18.32 -20.75
N ILE A 733 5.94 18.68 -19.64
CA ILE A 733 5.91 20.07 -19.16
C ILE A 733 7.27 20.49 -18.60
N ILE A 734 7.96 19.62 -17.86
CA ILE A 734 9.27 19.90 -17.25
C ILE A 734 10.37 20.04 -18.32
N GLU A 735 10.36 19.18 -19.35
CA GLU A 735 11.33 19.17 -20.44
C GLU A 735 11.20 20.38 -21.39
N ASN A 736 10.07 21.10 -21.37
CA ASN A 736 9.81 22.21 -22.27
C ASN A 736 9.93 23.55 -21.54
N GLU A 737 11.07 24.22 -21.75
CA GLU A 737 11.46 25.46 -21.06
C GLU A 737 10.40 26.57 -21.16
N LYS A 738 9.61 26.63 -22.25
CA LYS A 738 8.57 27.64 -22.42
C LYS A 738 7.53 27.64 -21.28
N PHE A 739 7.23 26.47 -20.71
CA PHE A 739 6.33 26.40 -19.55
C PHE A 739 6.97 27.03 -18.31
N SER A 740 8.27 26.82 -18.11
CA SER A 740 9.01 27.41 -16.99
C SER A 740 9.14 28.94 -17.13
N GLU A 741 9.28 29.45 -18.35
CA GLU A 741 9.32 30.90 -18.66
C GLU A 741 8.03 31.62 -18.22
N VAL A 742 6.86 30.99 -18.40
CA VAL A 742 5.57 31.51 -17.91
C VAL A 742 5.27 31.12 -16.46
N GLY A 743 6.25 30.56 -15.75
CA GLY A 743 6.17 30.24 -14.32
C GLY A 743 5.43 28.95 -13.97
N VAL A 744 5.18 28.03 -14.92
CA VAL A 744 4.55 26.73 -14.63
C VAL A 744 5.55 25.79 -13.96
N LYS A 745 5.16 25.29 -12.78
CA LYS A 745 5.87 24.33 -11.94
C LYS A 745 4.98 23.12 -11.74
N ALA A 746 5.18 22.11 -12.59
CA ALA A 746 4.32 20.95 -12.70
C ALA A 746 4.78 19.75 -11.86
N HIS A 747 3.84 18.99 -11.32
CA HIS A 747 4.11 17.71 -10.69
C HIS A 747 2.92 16.75 -10.83
N HIS A 748 3.18 15.45 -10.95
CA HIS A 748 2.14 14.43 -11.03
C HIS A 748 1.59 14.06 -9.64
N LEU A 749 0.33 13.59 -9.60
CA LEU A 749 -0.36 13.11 -8.41
C LEU A 749 -1.22 11.87 -8.76
N ILE A 750 -0.76 10.68 -8.38
CA ILE A 750 -1.39 9.40 -8.72
C ILE A 750 -1.77 8.59 -7.47
N GLY A 751 -2.76 7.69 -7.59
CA GLY A 751 -3.27 6.92 -6.45
C GLY A 751 -2.29 5.87 -5.89
N ALA A 752 -2.49 5.46 -4.63
CA ALA A 752 -1.58 4.60 -3.88
C ALA A 752 -1.74 3.08 -4.10
N GLY A 753 -2.79 2.64 -4.81
CA GLY A 753 -3.06 1.20 -4.96
C GLY A 753 -1.98 0.44 -5.74
N HIS A 754 -1.69 -0.80 -5.33
CA HIS A 754 -0.65 -1.66 -5.92
C HIS A 754 -1.13 -2.54 -7.10
N SER A 755 -2.33 -2.30 -7.63
CA SER A 755 -2.96 -3.15 -8.65
C SER A 755 -2.58 -2.82 -10.11
N SER A 756 -1.94 -1.68 -10.35
CA SER A 756 -1.47 -1.25 -11.67
C SER A 756 -0.03 -1.69 -11.91
N GLU A 757 0.35 -1.89 -13.18
CA GLU A 757 1.75 -2.13 -13.58
C GLU A 757 2.64 -0.90 -13.30
N PHE A 758 2.05 0.30 -13.27
CA PHE A 758 2.78 1.53 -12.98
C PHE A 758 2.92 1.76 -11.48
N LYS A 759 4.15 2.08 -11.03
CA LYS A 759 4.52 2.33 -9.62
C LYS A 759 3.53 3.34 -9.00
N PRO A 760 2.87 3.00 -7.87
CA PRO A 760 2.02 3.95 -7.16
C PRO A 760 2.85 5.02 -6.46
N MET A 761 2.20 6.15 -6.11
CA MET A 761 2.72 7.06 -5.10
C MET A 761 2.27 6.62 -3.71
N THR A 762 3.14 6.74 -2.71
CA THR A 762 2.78 6.52 -1.31
C THR A 762 1.84 7.62 -0.81
N GLN A 763 1.14 7.37 0.30
CA GLN A 763 0.28 8.39 0.91
C GLN A 763 1.09 9.62 1.37
N ASN A 764 2.34 9.43 1.80
CA ASN A 764 3.22 10.52 2.25
C ASN A 764 3.65 11.39 1.07
N GLU A 765 4.05 10.79 -0.05
CA GLU A 765 4.36 11.53 -1.29
C GLU A 765 3.15 12.36 -1.76
N GLN A 766 1.94 11.80 -1.71
CA GLN A 766 0.72 12.55 -2.05
C GLN A 766 0.51 13.76 -1.13
N LYS A 767 0.66 13.58 0.20
CA LYS A 767 0.53 14.66 1.18
C LYS A 767 1.57 15.76 0.94
N GLU A 768 2.81 15.38 0.63
CA GLU A 768 3.90 16.30 0.35
C GLU A 768 3.61 17.14 -0.91
N VAL A 769 3.20 16.50 -2.01
CA VAL A 769 2.84 17.19 -3.26
C VAL A 769 1.68 18.17 -3.05
N ILE A 770 0.65 17.78 -2.29
CA ILE A 770 -0.48 18.67 -1.96
C ILE A 770 -0.02 19.85 -1.10
N SER A 771 0.91 19.62 -0.15
CA SER A 771 1.49 20.69 0.66
C SER A 771 2.32 21.67 -0.18
N LYS A 772 3.16 21.14 -1.10
CA LYS A 772 3.93 21.94 -2.07
C LYS A 772 3.00 22.73 -3.01
N PHE A 773 1.87 22.16 -3.41
CA PHE A 773 0.86 22.87 -4.20
C PHE A 773 0.20 24.01 -3.42
N ARG A 774 -0.14 23.77 -2.16
CA ARG A 774 -0.73 24.79 -1.28
C ARG A 774 0.23 25.94 -0.99
N THR A 775 1.52 25.65 -0.79
CA THR A 775 2.57 26.67 -0.57
C THR A 775 2.99 27.39 -1.85
N GLY A 776 2.58 26.92 -3.03
CA GLY A 776 2.92 27.52 -4.33
C GLY A 776 4.27 27.08 -4.89
N LYS A 777 4.98 26.15 -4.23
CA LYS A 777 6.19 25.52 -4.79
C LYS A 777 5.87 24.73 -6.07
N ILE A 778 4.69 24.13 -6.11
CA ILE A 778 4.06 23.53 -7.30
C ILE A 778 2.81 24.36 -7.59
N ASN A 779 2.53 24.63 -8.87
CA ASN A 779 1.32 25.37 -9.25
C ASN A 779 0.47 24.64 -10.30
N LEU A 780 0.95 23.56 -10.90
CA LEU A 780 0.18 22.71 -11.80
C LEU A 780 0.24 21.24 -11.36
N LEU A 781 -0.91 20.66 -11.00
CA LEU A 781 -1.01 19.23 -10.69
C LEU A 781 -1.47 18.44 -11.91
N ILE A 782 -0.76 17.37 -12.27
CA ILE A 782 -1.25 16.39 -13.24
C ILE A 782 -1.74 15.16 -12.48
N ALA A 783 -3.05 15.01 -12.37
CA ALA A 783 -3.66 14.01 -11.50
C ALA A 783 -4.51 12.99 -12.27
N THR A 784 -4.63 11.79 -11.72
CA THR A 784 -5.75 10.89 -12.06
C THR A 784 -6.99 11.27 -11.23
N THR A 785 -8.00 10.41 -11.17
CA THR A 785 -9.21 10.61 -10.35
C THR A 785 -8.94 10.79 -8.84
N VAL A 786 -7.70 10.59 -8.37
CA VAL A 786 -7.29 10.78 -6.97
C VAL A 786 -7.60 12.19 -6.45
N ALA A 787 -7.46 13.21 -7.32
CA ALA A 787 -7.65 14.63 -6.97
C ALA A 787 -9.09 15.12 -7.16
N GLU A 788 -10.01 14.31 -7.70
CA GLU A 788 -11.41 14.71 -7.90
C GLU A 788 -12.10 14.89 -6.54
N GLU A 789 -11.98 13.90 -5.66
CA GLU A 789 -12.73 13.82 -4.40
C GLU A 789 -11.83 13.81 -3.15
N GLY A 790 -12.32 14.36 -2.03
CA GLY A 790 -11.84 14.07 -0.67
C GLY A 790 -10.48 14.65 -0.27
N LEU A 791 -9.62 15.05 -1.21
CA LEU A 791 -8.39 15.76 -0.86
C LEU A 791 -8.66 17.27 -0.77
N ASP A 792 -8.17 17.94 0.27
CA ASP A 792 -8.18 19.41 0.33
C ASP A 792 -7.07 19.99 -0.54
N ILE A 793 -7.47 20.39 -1.74
CA ILE A 793 -6.62 21.03 -2.73
C ILE A 793 -6.97 22.52 -2.76
N LYS A 794 -5.93 23.37 -2.82
CA LYS A 794 -6.09 24.82 -2.92
C LYS A 794 -6.88 25.18 -4.19
N GLU A 795 -7.54 26.32 -4.14
CA GLU A 795 -8.42 26.82 -5.20
C GLU A 795 -7.64 27.03 -6.49
N CYS A 796 -8.21 26.59 -7.61
CA CYS A 796 -7.57 26.63 -8.92
C CYS A 796 -8.22 27.67 -9.84
N ASN A 797 -7.40 28.28 -10.69
CA ASN A 797 -7.83 29.14 -11.79
C ASN A 797 -8.21 28.31 -13.02
N ILE A 798 -7.63 27.12 -13.19
CA ILE A 798 -7.96 26.25 -14.32
C ILE A 798 -8.03 24.78 -13.91
N VAL A 799 -9.06 24.09 -14.36
CA VAL A 799 -9.18 22.64 -14.28
C VAL A 799 -9.36 22.11 -15.70
N ILE A 800 -8.42 21.28 -16.15
CA ILE A 800 -8.43 20.68 -17.48
C ILE A 800 -8.74 19.19 -17.35
N ARG A 801 -9.77 18.69 -18.02
CA ARG A 801 -9.98 17.26 -18.23
C ARG A 801 -9.40 16.87 -19.58
N TYR A 802 -8.29 16.16 -19.55
CA TYR A 802 -7.53 15.76 -20.73
C TYR A 802 -7.95 14.35 -21.16
N GLY A 803 -8.93 14.26 -22.07
CA GLY A 803 -9.50 13.01 -22.54
C GLY A 803 -10.22 12.15 -21.48
N LEU A 804 -10.40 12.68 -20.26
CA LEU A 804 -11.04 11.99 -19.14
C LEU A 804 -12.47 12.46 -18.95
N VAL A 805 -13.43 11.54 -19.14
CA VAL A 805 -14.84 11.74 -18.76
C VAL A 805 -15.30 10.48 -18.04
N THR A 806 -15.72 10.66 -16.78
CA THR A 806 -16.18 9.60 -15.89
C THR A 806 -17.70 9.69 -15.71
N ASN A 807 -18.18 10.20 -14.58
CA ASN A 807 -19.59 10.36 -14.26
C ASN A 807 -19.91 11.82 -13.87
N GLU A 808 -21.19 12.10 -13.64
CA GLU A 808 -21.69 13.43 -13.27
C GLU A 808 -21.18 13.91 -11.90
N ILE A 809 -20.95 13.00 -10.95
CA ILE A 809 -20.45 13.35 -9.61
C ILE A 809 -19.02 13.88 -9.70
N ALA A 810 -18.14 13.11 -10.33
CA ALA A 810 -16.74 13.46 -10.55
C ALA A 810 -16.61 14.75 -11.38
N MET A 811 -17.50 14.95 -12.35
CA MET A 811 -17.57 16.19 -13.13
C MET A 811 -17.86 17.41 -12.24
N VAL A 812 -18.89 17.35 -11.38
CA VAL A 812 -19.23 18.43 -10.45
C VAL A 812 -18.11 18.67 -9.43
N GLN A 813 -17.49 17.61 -8.91
CA GLN A 813 -16.37 17.72 -7.97
C GLN A 813 -15.13 18.33 -8.61
N ALA A 814 -14.75 17.91 -9.82
CA ALA A 814 -13.64 18.48 -10.58
C ALA A 814 -13.90 19.95 -10.93
N ARG A 815 -15.11 20.28 -11.40
CA ARG A 815 -15.54 21.67 -11.63
C ARG A 815 -15.44 22.50 -10.36
N GLY A 816 -15.83 21.94 -9.21
CA GLY A 816 -15.73 22.59 -7.90
C GLY A 816 -14.31 22.85 -7.38
N ARG A 817 -13.25 22.38 -8.06
CA ARG A 817 -11.85 22.76 -7.78
C ARG A 817 -11.47 24.09 -8.45
N ALA A 818 -12.09 24.40 -9.59
CA ALA A 818 -11.97 25.69 -10.28
C ALA A 818 -12.93 26.69 -9.62
N ARG A 819 -12.44 27.35 -8.56
CA ARG A 819 -13.24 28.29 -7.76
C ARG A 819 -12.51 29.61 -7.43
N ALA A 820 -11.32 29.81 -7.98
CA ALA A 820 -10.68 31.12 -7.95
C ALA A 820 -11.44 32.10 -8.86
N ASP A 821 -11.21 33.39 -8.68
CA ASP A 821 -11.76 34.39 -9.60
C ASP A 821 -11.28 34.15 -11.04
N GLU A 822 -12.19 34.39 -11.99
CA GLU A 822 -12.01 34.13 -13.42
C GLU A 822 -11.60 32.69 -13.78
N SER A 823 -12.00 31.73 -12.95
CA SER A 823 -11.64 30.33 -13.16
C SER A 823 -12.35 29.68 -14.35
N THR A 824 -11.68 28.68 -14.93
CA THR A 824 -12.14 27.97 -16.13
C THR A 824 -12.10 26.46 -15.93
N TYR A 825 -13.07 25.77 -16.52
CA TYR A 825 -13.14 24.32 -16.60
C TYR A 825 -13.09 23.91 -18.08
N VAL A 826 -12.06 23.18 -18.48
CA VAL A 826 -11.76 22.90 -19.89
C VAL A 826 -11.78 21.41 -20.15
N LEU A 827 -12.53 20.96 -21.15
CA LEU A 827 -12.43 19.60 -21.67
C LEU A 827 -11.60 19.61 -22.96
N VAL A 828 -10.45 18.95 -22.93
CA VAL A 828 -9.61 18.72 -24.12
C VAL A 828 -9.93 17.32 -24.65
N ALA A 829 -10.42 17.24 -25.89
CA ALA A 829 -10.86 15.99 -26.50
C ALA A 829 -10.45 15.91 -27.97
N GLN A 830 -10.38 14.69 -28.49
CA GLN A 830 -10.19 14.43 -29.92
C GLN A 830 -11.54 14.34 -30.62
N SER A 831 -11.62 14.88 -31.83
CA SER A 831 -12.79 14.74 -32.70
C SER A 831 -13.09 13.26 -32.95
N GLY A 832 -14.38 12.87 -32.89
CA GLY A 832 -14.81 11.48 -33.08
C GLY A 832 -14.54 10.52 -31.91
N SER A 833 -13.89 10.94 -30.82
CA SER A 833 -13.58 10.08 -29.66
C SER A 833 -14.77 9.74 -28.75
N GLY A 834 -15.95 10.33 -28.99
CA GLY A 834 -17.14 10.15 -28.13
C GLY A 834 -17.03 10.83 -26.76
N VAL A 835 -15.96 11.59 -26.49
CA VAL A 835 -15.68 12.21 -25.18
C VAL A 835 -16.58 13.42 -24.95
N VAL A 836 -16.80 14.26 -25.95
CA VAL A 836 -17.62 15.48 -25.87
C VAL A 836 -19.10 15.11 -25.65
N GLU A 837 -19.57 14.07 -26.35
CA GLU A 837 -20.91 13.53 -26.22
C GLU A 837 -21.16 12.98 -24.81
N ARG A 838 -20.19 12.25 -24.26
CA ARG A 838 -20.28 11.74 -22.88
C ARG A 838 -20.29 12.86 -21.84
N GLU A 839 -19.52 13.92 -22.03
CA GLU A 839 -19.55 15.08 -21.11
C GLU A 839 -20.91 15.81 -21.21
N THR A 840 -21.46 15.93 -22.43
CA THR A 840 -22.80 16.51 -22.65
C THR A 840 -23.90 15.67 -21.98
N VAL A 841 -23.77 14.34 -22.01
CA VAL A 841 -24.66 13.44 -21.26
C VAL A 841 -24.53 13.67 -19.75
N ASN A 842 -23.32 13.90 -19.23
CA ASN A 842 -23.14 14.20 -17.81
C ASN A 842 -23.74 15.56 -17.41
N ASP A 843 -23.63 16.60 -18.26
CA ASP A 843 -24.35 17.87 -18.06
C ASP A 843 -25.88 17.64 -17.97
N PHE A 844 -26.42 16.79 -18.86
CA PHE A 844 -27.83 16.44 -18.83
C PHE A 844 -28.23 15.67 -17.57
N ARG A 845 -27.37 14.75 -17.11
CA ARG A 845 -27.56 14.01 -15.86
C ARG A 845 -27.52 14.92 -14.63
N GLU A 846 -26.64 15.92 -14.59
CA GLU A 846 -26.62 16.93 -13.53
C GLU A 846 -27.95 17.71 -13.48
N LYS A 847 -28.46 18.17 -14.64
CA LYS A 847 -29.77 18.85 -14.71
C LYS A 847 -30.92 17.92 -14.29
N MET A 848 -30.86 16.65 -14.69
CA MET A 848 -31.83 15.62 -14.31
C MET A 848 -31.84 15.37 -12.80
N MET A 849 -30.65 15.36 -12.18
CA MET A 849 -30.46 15.20 -10.74
C MET A 849 -31.18 16.30 -9.96
N TYR A 850 -30.96 17.58 -10.29
CA TYR A 850 -31.64 18.67 -9.58
C TYR A 850 -33.16 18.61 -9.71
N LYS A 851 -33.67 18.23 -10.88
CA LYS A 851 -35.12 17.98 -11.08
C LYS A 851 -35.62 16.80 -10.24
N ALA A 852 -34.83 15.75 -10.09
CA ALA A 852 -35.18 14.58 -9.28
C ALA A 852 -35.22 14.95 -7.79
N ILE A 853 -34.21 15.70 -7.30
CA ILE A 853 -34.15 16.21 -5.93
C ILE A 853 -35.39 17.05 -5.62
N ASP A 854 -35.76 17.98 -6.50
CA ASP A 854 -36.93 18.83 -6.28
C ASP A 854 -38.24 18.01 -6.23
N ARG A 855 -38.41 17.03 -7.12
CA ARG A 855 -39.56 16.11 -7.09
C ARG A 855 -39.62 15.29 -5.80
N VAL A 856 -38.49 14.76 -5.34
CA VAL A 856 -38.41 14.00 -4.08
C VAL A 856 -38.71 14.89 -2.88
N GLN A 857 -38.22 16.12 -2.85
CA GLN A 857 -38.50 17.09 -1.78
C GLN A 857 -39.97 17.51 -1.73
N ASN A 858 -40.63 17.59 -2.88
CA ASN A 858 -42.04 17.99 -2.99
C ASN A 858 -43.00 16.79 -2.97
N MET A 859 -42.49 15.57 -2.79
CA MET A 859 -43.29 14.35 -2.68
C MET A 859 -44.13 14.36 -1.40
N LYS A 860 -45.34 13.81 -1.46
CA LYS A 860 -46.20 13.70 -0.28
C LYS A 860 -45.51 12.83 0.79
N PRO A 861 -45.53 13.21 2.09
CA PRO A 861 -44.83 12.46 3.14
C PRO A 861 -45.20 10.97 3.22
N GLU A 862 -46.48 10.63 3.01
CA GLU A 862 -46.96 9.25 3.02
C GLU A 862 -46.40 8.43 1.85
N GLU A 863 -46.40 9.00 0.65
CA GLU A 863 -45.84 8.37 -0.56
C GLU A 863 -44.34 8.17 -0.42
N TYR A 864 -43.64 9.19 0.11
CA TYR A 864 -42.21 9.11 0.38
C TYR A 864 -41.90 7.99 1.38
N ALA A 865 -42.58 7.97 2.53
CA ALA A 865 -42.38 6.95 3.56
C ALA A 865 -42.63 5.53 3.02
N HIS A 866 -43.65 5.34 2.18
CA HIS A 866 -43.94 4.06 1.55
C HIS A 866 -42.81 3.59 0.63
N LYS A 867 -42.36 4.46 -0.29
CA LYS A 867 -41.26 4.16 -1.23
C LYS A 867 -39.94 3.89 -0.51
N ILE A 868 -39.63 4.67 0.53
CA ILE A 868 -38.43 4.47 1.35
C ILE A 868 -38.44 3.11 2.03
N LEU A 869 -39.56 2.71 2.64
CA LEU A 869 -39.68 1.41 3.31
C LEU A 869 -39.50 0.24 2.31
N GLU A 870 -40.11 0.34 1.13
CA GLU A 870 -39.97 -0.67 0.07
C GLU A 870 -38.51 -0.85 -0.35
N LEU A 871 -37.81 0.26 -0.64
CA LEU A 871 -36.41 0.26 -1.04
C LEU A 871 -35.47 -0.27 0.07
N GLN A 872 -35.78 0.03 1.34
CA GLN A 872 -35.03 -0.52 2.48
C GLN A 872 -35.15 -2.05 2.55
N MET A 873 -36.37 -2.59 2.37
CA MET A 873 -36.60 -4.04 2.35
C MET A 873 -35.88 -4.71 1.18
N GLN A 874 -35.95 -4.10 -0.02
CA GLN A 874 -35.22 -4.57 -1.20
C GLN A 874 -33.70 -4.60 -0.95
N SER A 875 -33.12 -3.53 -0.40
CA SER A 875 -31.68 -3.44 -0.10
C SER A 875 -31.21 -4.54 0.86
N ILE A 876 -32.00 -4.87 1.89
CA ILE A 876 -31.69 -5.97 2.83
C ILE A 876 -31.79 -7.33 2.13
N MET A 877 -32.81 -7.54 1.29
CA MET A 877 -33.00 -8.78 0.55
C MET A 877 -31.88 -9.02 -0.48
N GLU A 878 -31.45 -7.98 -1.20
CA GLU A 878 -30.32 -8.01 -2.12
C GLU A 878 -29.05 -8.54 -1.43
N LYS A 879 -28.73 -8.03 -0.23
CA LYS A 879 -27.56 -8.51 0.56
C LYS A 879 -27.69 -9.98 0.96
N LYS A 880 -28.88 -10.39 1.42
CA LYS A 880 -29.13 -11.79 1.80
C LYS A 880 -28.93 -12.75 0.63
N MET A 881 -29.49 -12.41 -0.54
CA MET A 881 -29.33 -13.21 -1.76
C MET A 881 -27.87 -13.27 -2.21
N LYS A 882 -27.15 -12.15 -2.14
CA LYS A 882 -25.72 -12.10 -2.51
C LYS A 882 -24.86 -12.95 -1.57
N THR A 883 -25.14 -12.92 -0.26
CA THR A 883 -24.43 -13.72 0.73
C THR A 883 -24.61 -15.22 0.45
N LYS A 884 -25.85 -15.67 0.19
CA LYS A 884 -26.14 -17.05 -0.23
C LYS A 884 -25.37 -17.45 -1.50
N ARG A 885 -25.34 -16.58 -2.51
CA ARG A 885 -24.58 -16.81 -3.75
C ARG A 885 -23.06 -16.87 -3.53
N SER A 886 -22.52 -16.12 -2.58
CA SER A 886 -21.09 -16.12 -2.26
C SER A 886 -20.67 -17.42 -1.59
N ILE A 887 -21.45 -17.89 -0.63
CA ILE A 887 -21.22 -19.17 0.06
C ILE A 887 -21.28 -20.34 -0.93
N ALA A 888 -22.21 -20.29 -1.90
CA ALA A 888 -22.33 -21.32 -2.94
C ALA A 888 -21.16 -21.34 -3.95
N LYS A 889 -20.38 -20.25 -4.08
CA LYS A 889 -19.24 -20.18 -5.02
C LYS A 889 -17.93 -20.73 -4.44
N GLN A 890 -17.84 -20.92 -3.12
CA GLN A 890 -16.64 -21.46 -2.49
C GLN A 890 -16.52 -22.96 -2.79
N PHE A 891 -15.37 -23.37 -3.33
CA PHE A 891 -15.07 -24.77 -3.56
C PHE A 891 -14.67 -25.43 -2.24
N LYS A 892 -15.49 -26.38 -1.77
CA LYS A 892 -15.27 -27.12 -0.50
C LYS A 892 -14.63 -28.50 -0.71
N GLY A 893 -13.97 -28.74 -1.84
CA GLY A 893 -13.29 -30.01 -2.13
C GLY A 893 -11.91 -30.12 -1.48
N LYS A 894 -11.33 -31.33 -1.49
CA LYS A 894 -9.98 -31.57 -0.97
C LYS A 894 -8.92 -30.81 -1.79
N PRO A 895 -7.91 -30.17 -1.15
CA PRO A 895 -6.81 -29.48 -1.85
C PRO A 895 -6.02 -30.37 -2.82
N SER A 896 -5.97 -31.69 -2.62
CA SER A 896 -5.31 -32.66 -3.52
C SER A 896 -5.86 -32.66 -4.94
N LEU A 897 -7.09 -32.20 -5.13
CA LEU A 897 -7.80 -32.30 -6.41
C LEU A 897 -7.40 -31.20 -7.40
N ILE A 898 -6.54 -30.26 -6.98
CA ILE A 898 -6.10 -29.13 -7.80
C ILE A 898 -4.59 -29.16 -8.01
N ASN A 899 -4.17 -28.89 -9.24
CA ASN A 899 -2.78 -28.73 -9.64
C ASN A 899 -2.59 -27.37 -10.33
N PHE A 900 -1.45 -26.72 -10.08
CA PHE A 900 -1.09 -25.45 -10.68
C PHE A 900 -0.05 -25.67 -11.79
N LEU A 901 -0.38 -25.22 -13.00
CA LEU A 901 0.54 -25.20 -14.13
C LEU A 901 1.02 -23.77 -14.42
N CYS A 902 2.27 -23.60 -14.81
CA CYS A 902 2.78 -22.31 -15.29
C CYS A 902 1.95 -21.83 -16.49
N LYS A 903 1.47 -20.57 -16.46
CA LYS A 903 0.66 -20.04 -17.57
C LYS A 903 1.38 -19.98 -18.92
N ASN A 904 2.72 -19.97 -18.94
CA ASN A 904 3.52 -19.85 -20.15
C ASN A 904 3.86 -21.18 -20.80
N CYS A 905 4.62 -22.01 -20.10
CA CYS A 905 5.12 -23.28 -20.64
C CYS A 905 4.27 -24.49 -20.25
N GLY A 906 3.23 -24.32 -19.44
CA GLY A 906 2.37 -25.42 -18.98
C GLY A 906 3.06 -26.40 -18.03
N VAL A 907 4.30 -26.14 -17.59
CA VAL A 907 5.01 -27.00 -16.65
C VAL A 907 4.24 -27.09 -15.33
N PRO A 908 4.12 -28.29 -14.72
CA PRO A 908 3.57 -28.41 -13.37
C PRO A 908 4.44 -27.66 -12.38
N ALA A 909 3.80 -26.79 -11.59
CA ALA A 909 4.45 -25.99 -10.57
C ALA A 909 4.26 -26.60 -9.17
N CYS A 910 3.02 -26.88 -8.76
CA CYS A 910 2.70 -27.48 -7.47
C CYS A 910 1.27 -28.05 -7.40
N SER A 911 1.00 -28.87 -6.38
CA SER A 911 -0.32 -29.33 -5.95
C SER A 911 -0.99 -28.30 -5.03
N GLY A 912 -2.32 -28.40 -4.85
CA GLY A 912 -3.04 -27.64 -3.82
C GLY A 912 -2.64 -27.98 -2.39
N GLU A 913 -2.11 -29.17 -2.15
CA GLU A 913 -1.61 -29.59 -0.84
C GLU A 913 -0.29 -28.90 -0.46
N ASP A 914 0.49 -28.46 -1.46
CA ASP A 914 1.77 -27.77 -1.25
C ASP A 914 1.58 -26.29 -0.88
N ILE A 915 0.35 -25.76 -0.98
CA ILE A 915 0.04 -24.36 -0.71
C ILE A 915 -0.31 -24.18 0.75
N HIS A 916 0.51 -23.37 1.43
CA HIS A 916 0.25 -22.91 2.78
C HIS A 916 -0.15 -21.44 2.78
N VAL A 917 -0.89 -21.03 3.80
CA VAL A 917 -1.36 -19.65 3.95
C VAL A 917 -0.75 -19.05 5.20
N ILE A 918 -0.01 -17.95 5.04
CA ILE A 918 0.56 -17.13 6.11
C ILE A 918 -0.35 -15.92 6.35
N GLU A 919 -0.61 -15.61 7.61
CA GLU A 919 -1.53 -14.53 8.04
C GLU A 919 -2.90 -14.57 7.33
N LYS A 920 -3.42 -15.77 7.04
CA LYS A 920 -4.69 -15.99 6.32
C LYS A 920 -4.77 -15.32 4.93
N MET A 921 -3.65 -14.85 4.36
CA MET A 921 -3.60 -14.05 3.13
C MET A 921 -2.53 -14.48 2.13
N HIS A 922 -1.30 -14.69 2.59
CA HIS A 922 -0.16 -14.92 1.73
C HIS A 922 -0.03 -16.41 1.40
N HIS A 923 -0.21 -16.74 0.13
CA HIS A 923 -0.13 -18.13 -0.33
C HIS A 923 1.31 -18.45 -0.72
N VAL A 924 1.92 -19.40 -0.01
CA VAL A 924 3.33 -19.78 -0.16
C VAL A 924 3.46 -21.27 -0.43
N ASN A 925 4.56 -21.66 -1.06
CA ASN A 925 4.95 -23.05 -1.21
C ASN A 925 6.30 -23.29 -0.53
N MET A 926 6.35 -24.23 0.40
CA MET A 926 7.55 -24.51 1.21
C MET A 926 8.23 -25.82 0.83
N THR A 927 7.81 -26.49 -0.24
CA THR A 927 8.37 -27.79 -0.63
C THR A 927 9.78 -27.63 -1.21
N PRO A 928 10.76 -28.48 -0.83
CA PRO A 928 12.13 -28.43 -1.36
C PRO A 928 12.19 -28.60 -2.89
N GLU A 929 11.25 -29.36 -3.45
CA GLU A 929 11.12 -29.60 -4.89
C GLU A 929 10.80 -28.30 -5.63
N PHE A 930 9.99 -27.43 -5.02
CA PHE A 930 9.58 -26.16 -5.61
C PHE A 930 10.75 -25.20 -5.81
N LYS A 931 11.75 -25.21 -4.90
CA LYS A 931 12.96 -24.37 -5.00
C LYS A 931 13.73 -24.59 -6.31
N LYS A 932 13.66 -25.79 -6.89
CA LYS A 932 14.34 -26.13 -8.15
C LYS A 932 13.59 -25.61 -9.39
N LEU A 933 12.35 -25.14 -9.24
CA LEU A 933 11.47 -24.78 -10.36
C LEU A 933 11.46 -23.27 -10.70
N TYR A 934 12.09 -22.44 -9.86
CA TYR A 934 12.13 -21.00 -10.06
C TYR A 934 13.55 -20.42 -9.91
N LEU A 935 13.74 -19.23 -10.47
CA LEU A 935 14.89 -18.37 -10.26
C LEU A 935 14.43 -17.09 -9.54
N VAL A 936 15.32 -16.49 -8.76
CA VAL A 936 15.06 -15.21 -8.09
C VAL A 936 15.79 -14.10 -8.82
N ARG A 937 15.08 -13.01 -9.07
CA ARG A 937 15.64 -11.82 -9.73
C ARG A 937 15.52 -10.61 -8.82
N GLY A 938 16.52 -9.72 -8.85
CA GLY A 938 16.41 -8.39 -8.23
C GLY A 938 15.20 -7.62 -8.78
N ASN A 939 14.40 -7.05 -7.89
CA ASN A 939 13.19 -6.33 -8.27
C ASN A 939 13.53 -4.90 -8.72
N LYS A 940 13.24 -4.58 -9.99
CA LYS A 940 13.46 -3.24 -10.57
C LYS A 940 12.78 -2.12 -9.79
N ALA A 941 11.66 -2.39 -9.11
CA ALA A 941 10.96 -1.39 -8.31
C ALA A 941 11.76 -0.91 -7.08
N LEU A 942 12.74 -1.71 -6.63
CA LEU A 942 13.60 -1.45 -5.48
C LEU A 942 14.99 -0.91 -5.85
N GLN A 943 15.38 -0.94 -7.12
CA GLN A 943 16.70 -0.45 -7.58
C GLN A 943 16.90 1.07 -7.42
N THR A 944 15.89 1.81 -6.93
CA THR A 944 15.93 3.28 -6.76
C THR A 944 15.72 3.80 -5.33
N MET A 945 15.71 2.97 -4.27
CA MET A 945 15.65 3.46 -2.88
C MET A 945 16.36 2.55 -1.85
N CYS A 946 17.12 3.20 -0.94
CA CYS A 946 17.63 2.85 0.40
C CYS A 946 18.03 1.41 0.79
N VAL A 947 19.11 1.35 1.57
CA VAL A 947 19.89 0.20 2.05
C VAL A 947 19.16 -0.68 3.09
N ASP A 948 17.92 -0.34 3.46
CA ASP A 948 17.27 -0.88 4.67
C ASP A 948 16.26 -2.03 4.46
N TYR A 949 16.04 -2.52 3.24
CA TYR A 949 15.10 -3.63 2.98
C TYR A 949 15.79 -4.87 2.39
N GLN A 950 15.77 -5.97 3.15
CA GLN A 950 16.15 -7.30 2.68
C GLN A 950 15.05 -7.88 1.75
N THR A 951 15.38 -7.92 0.46
CA THR A 951 14.96 -8.90 -0.57
C THR A 951 13.46 -9.17 -0.80
N ASN A 952 12.78 -8.31 -1.59
CA ASN A 952 11.61 -8.73 -2.38
C ASN A 952 12.04 -9.14 -3.80
N GLY A 953 12.78 -10.23 -3.94
CA GLY A 953 13.14 -10.78 -5.25
C GLY A 953 11.88 -11.20 -6.04
N GLU A 954 11.88 -10.98 -7.36
CA GLU A 954 10.83 -11.51 -8.24
C GLU A 954 11.11 -12.99 -8.55
N ILE A 955 10.08 -13.82 -8.41
CA ILE A 955 10.15 -15.26 -8.69
C ILE A 955 9.76 -15.49 -10.14
N ILE A 956 10.66 -16.07 -10.93
CA ILE A 956 10.42 -16.40 -12.34
C ILE A 956 10.59 -17.90 -12.59
N CYS A 957 9.80 -18.45 -13.52
CA CYS A 957 9.90 -19.85 -13.94
C CYS A 957 11.26 -20.14 -14.57
N ASN A 958 11.97 -21.14 -14.06
CA ASN A 958 13.29 -21.53 -14.57
C ASN A 958 13.29 -22.00 -16.04
N LYS A 959 12.16 -22.49 -16.57
CA LYS A 959 12.07 -22.98 -17.97
C LYS A 959 11.73 -21.91 -19.00
N CYS A 960 11.05 -20.84 -18.60
CA CYS A 960 10.47 -19.91 -19.58
C CYS A 960 10.52 -18.43 -19.20
N GLY A 961 11.01 -18.09 -18.00
CA GLY A 961 11.12 -16.73 -17.49
C GLY A 961 9.80 -16.09 -17.06
N GLN A 962 8.70 -16.85 -17.02
CA GLN A 962 7.40 -16.33 -16.59
C GLN A 962 7.43 -15.96 -15.11
N ALA A 963 7.12 -14.70 -14.78
CA ALA A 963 6.92 -14.29 -13.40
C ALA A 963 5.80 -15.10 -12.74
N TRP A 964 6.08 -15.67 -11.57
CA TRP A 964 5.17 -16.46 -10.73
C TRP A 964 4.74 -15.70 -9.48
N GLY A 965 5.64 -14.92 -8.89
CA GLY A 965 5.43 -14.38 -7.56
C GLY A 965 6.56 -13.46 -7.07
N THR A 966 6.64 -13.30 -5.76
CA THR A 966 7.68 -12.51 -5.08
C THR A 966 8.18 -13.28 -3.86
N MET A 967 9.47 -13.17 -3.56
CA MET A 967 10.04 -13.65 -2.30
C MET A 967 9.49 -12.81 -1.15
N MET A 968 9.26 -13.44 -0.01
CA MET A 968 8.91 -12.78 1.24
C MET A 968 9.71 -13.39 2.39
N VAL A 969 10.10 -12.56 3.36
CA VAL A 969 10.75 -13.03 4.59
C VAL A 969 9.68 -13.15 5.67
N HIS A 970 9.52 -14.33 6.28
CA HIS A 970 8.66 -14.53 7.43
C HIS A 970 9.39 -15.36 8.49
N LYS A 971 9.51 -14.81 9.71
CA LYS A 971 10.27 -15.43 10.82
C LYS A 971 11.69 -15.85 10.43
N GLY A 972 12.38 -15.01 9.64
CA GLY A 972 13.74 -15.26 9.16
C GLY A 972 13.86 -16.29 8.03
N LEU A 973 12.73 -16.80 7.50
CA LEU A 973 12.71 -17.74 6.37
C LEU A 973 12.34 -17.02 5.08
N ASP A 974 13.11 -17.28 4.02
CA ASP A 974 12.82 -16.83 2.66
C ASP A 974 11.77 -17.76 2.02
N LEU A 975 10.54 -17.26 1.89
CA LEU A 975 9.41 -18.03 1.39
C LEU A 975 8.92 -17.49 0.03
N PRO A 976 8.64 -18.37 -0.94
CA PRO A 976 8.15 -17.93 -2.24
C PRO A 976 6.62 -17.70 -2.21
N CYS A 977 6.18 -16.45 -2.29
CA CYS A 977 4.75 -16.10 -2.35
C CYS A 977 4.23 -16.11 -3.79
N LEU A 978 3.21 -16.93 -4.06
CA LEU A 978 2.69 -17.21 -5.40
C LEU A 978 1.48 -16.33 -5.74
N LYS A 979 1.47 -15.78 -6.96
CA LYS A 979 0.33 -15.02 -7.49
C LYS A 979 -0.45 -15.87 -8.48
N ILE A 980 -1.66 -16.28 -8.10
CA ILE A 980 -2.51 -17.20 -8.88
C ILE A 980 -2.74 -16.79 -10.34
N LYS A 981 -2.73 -15.48 -10.63
CA LYS A 981 -2.90 -14.93 -12.00
C LYS A 981 -1.85 -15.45 -12.99
N ASN A 982 -0.73 -15.97 -12.48
CA ASN A 982 0.39 -16.50 -13.26
C ASN A 982 0.31 -18.01 -13.48
N PHE A 983 -0.74 -18.67 -12.99
CA PHE A 983 -0.93 -20.11 -13.07
C PHE A 983 -2.28 -20.47 -13.72
N VAL A 984 -2.33 -21.66 -14.30
CA VAL A 984 -3.54 -22.31 -14.79
C VAL A 984 -3.88 -23.42 -13.81
N VAL A 985 -5.10 -23.38 -13.26
CA VAL A 985 -5.59 -24.38 -12.30
C VAL A 985 -6.23 -25.52 -13.07
N VAL A 986 -5.73 -26.73 -12.81
CA VAL A 986 -6.21 -27.99 -13.37
C VAL A 986 -6.89 -28.78 -12.25
N PHE A 987 -8.10 -29.26 -12.53
CA PHE A 987 -8.84 -30.11 -11.60
C PHE A 987 -8.74 -31.56 -12.07
N GLN A 988 -8.50 -32.48 -11.15
CA GLN A 988 -8.35 -33.91 -11.49
C GLN A 988 -9.65 -34.55 -12.03
N ASN A 989 -10.83 -33.96 -11.75
CA ASN A 989 -12.14 -34.53 -12.09
C ASN A 989 -12.66 -34.17 -13.50
N ASN A 990 -11.78 -34.01 -14.51
CA ASN A 990 -12.17 -33.57 -15.87
C ASN A 990 -12.93 -32.23 -15.95
N LEU A 991 -12.89 -31.41 -14.88
CA LEU A 991 -13.44 -30.07 -14.91
C LEU A 991 -12.56 -29.17 -15.79
N PRO A 992 -13.14 -28.17 -16.48
CA PRO A 992 -12.38 -27.32 -17.38
C PRO A 992 -11.29 -26.56 -16.62
N LYS A 993 -10.11 -26.46 -17.23
CA LYS A 993 -9.00 -25.64 -16.73
C LYS A 993 -9.47 -24.20 -16.53
N LYS A 994 -9.12 -23.61 -15.38
CA LYS A 994 -9.53 -22.25 -15.01
C LYS A 994 -8.32 -21.37 -14.74
N GLN A 995 -8.50 -20.10 -15.03
CA GLN A 995 -7.60 -19.06 -14.56
C GLN A 995 -8.37 -18.17 -13.60
N TYR A 996 -7.80 -17.98 -12.42
CA TYR A 996 -8.36 -17.14 -11.37
C TYR A 996 -7.56 -15.85 -11.28
N LYS A 997 -8.26 -14.76 -10.95
CA LYS A 997 -7.62 -13.44 -10.77
C LYS A 997 -7.07 -13.28 -9.34
N LYS A 998 -7.65 -14.00 -8.38
CA LYS A 998 -7.31 -14.00 -6.94
C LYS A 998 -7.50 -15.42 -6.39
N MET A 999 -6.68 -15.80 -5.40
CA MET A 999 -6.74 -17.12 -4.73
C MET A 999 -8.07 -17.24 -3.99
#